data_AF-A0A9W8Z601-F1
#
_entry.id   AF-A0A9W8Z601-F1
#
_cell.length_a   1.000
_cell.length_b   1.000
_cell.length_c   1.000
_cell.angle_alpha   90.00
_cell.angle_beta   90.00
_cell.angle_gamma   90.00
#
_symmetry.space_group_name_H-M   'P 1'
#
loop_
_entity.id
_entity.type
_entity.pdbx_description
1 polymer ?
#
loop_
_entity_poly.entity_id
_entity_poly.type
_entity_poly.pdbx_seq_one_letter_code
_entity_poly.pdbx_strand_id
1 'polypeptide(L)'
;MSFSGPWSRDLAILKKSISSIPSENKAALASASNNTLDVFCDTEALHVWETDSDIDSLLQLTSVLAKLCDLGVRESKDTVESVEGGMVIIAEEGRSKGHFKRLCGLVEHLTGESGSTHLEGTVRAYANASIVVVRGWTYRPSRNAASSQDVEKVVKRVSTAVSRALSATKTHKIVWHHGAIIAPLLSFINTTTSSLRNALAGISITNSLHLVSRVRPSAAGRSNKLPDLERLRSYAKKLGIPVLFLDSSTQSITSSYLTPYMYFFAYYIGTFLPSSLTRPHLHAAQDELVTFAFQLRGASEKRYGEDVVTIVKKHLNPRSKTWAGRCIDPHSYERSKCQAAGKESEVHHAVQIADAPFALFKNFFATETEGVAAFARLAIGPASPAAKDTFIAAPVDIAYTTSRLRARNPSNLHVLVPKPDITTDNVTNRIQGHMMAVLERVRQEHGNPTFSSNEKQIWKDVVKACSWALHGCEGKMPDKIAEKVKFVKEKLTKGTWGFFVGAPNDETRAVPTSDGSGAASANAAAHAAFSVTANGVQGACQQGYGQQQMPYAGHGQQGMMNLPVPQQGGFYSQQPQAYAQGQQYNAQVAVDPAMYHQGQANVYAAAQGHGCGQSGPPPGHGYAQQMPGGLPSTPQAGYAQIGRQQW
;
A
#
# COMPACT_ATOMS: atom_id res chain seq x y z
N MET A 1 28.84 20.86 -2.98
CA MET A 1 28.43 21.58 -4.20
C MET A 1 26.91 21.68 -4.25
N SER A 2 26.37 22.82 -4.64
CA SER A 2 24.93 23.07 -4.77
C SER A 2 24.53 23.11 -6.26
N PHE A 3 23.32 22.67 -6.57
CA PHE A 3 22.74 22.78 -7.91
C PHE A 3 21.24 23.05 -7.84
N SER A 4 20.71 23.62 -8.92
CA SER A 4 19.27 23.82 -9.11
C SER A 4 18.91 23.57 -10.56
N GLY A 5 18.06 22.58 -10.81
CA GLY A 5 17.52 22.28 -12.13
C GLY A 5 16.34 23.18 -12.53
N PRO A 6 15.83 23.01 -13.77
CA PRO A 6 14.64 23.69 -14.25
C PRO A 6 13.37 23.23 -13.53
N TRP A 7 12.37 24.10 -13.46
CA TRP A 7 11.06 23.78 -12.92
C TRP A 7 10.29 22.82 -13.83
N SER A 8 9.97 21.65 -13.30
CA SER A 8 9.16 20.59 -13.91
C SER A 8 7.69 20.76 -13.53
N ARG A 9 6.79 20.44 -14.48
CA ARG A 9 5.35 20.42 -14.23
C ARG A 9 4.86 19.05 -13.77
N ASP A 10 5.58 17.99 -14.14
CA ASP A 10 5.20 16.60 -13.89
C ASP A 10 6.44 15.72 -13.62
N LEU A 11 6.16 14.45 -13.32
CA LEU A 11 7.17 13.43 -13.04
C LEU A 11 8.06 13.11 -14.26
N ALA A 12 7.51 13.12 -15.47
CA ALA A 12 8.28 12.77 -16.67
C ALA A 12 9.38 13.81 -16.95
N ILE A 13 9.02 15.10 -16.85
CA ILE A 13 9.97 16.22 -16.97
C ILE A 13 10.97 16.18 -15.82
N LEU A 14 10.55 15.84 -14.60
CA LEU A 14 11.48 15.68 -13.47
C LEU A 14 12.50 14.57 -13.73
N LYS A 15 12.06 13.39 -14.16
CA LYS A 15 12.95 12.26 -14.50
C LYS A 15 13.95 12.66 -15.59
N LYS A 16 13.48 13.33 -16.65
CA LYS A 16 14.36 13.89 -17.70
C LYS A 16 15.37 14.88 -17.13
N SER A 17 14.92 15.80 -16.25
CA SER A 17 15.78 16.77 -15.60
C SER A 17 16.87 16.12 -14.76
N ILE A 18 16.54 15.05 -14.02
CA ILE A 18 17.50 14.29 -13.20
C ILE A 18 18.54 13.59 -14.09
N SER A 19 18.10 12.94 -15.16
CA SER A 19 19.02 12.27 -16.11
C SER A 19 19.93 13.25 -16.85
N SER A 20 19.47 14.48 -17.07
CA SER A 20 20.23 15.54 -17.74
C SER A 20 21.14 16.36 -16.81
N ILE A 21 21.28 15.98 -15.52
CA ILE A 21 22.16 16.73 -14.61
C ILE A 21 23.61 16.70 -15.13
N PRO A 22 24.29 17.86 -15.21
CA PRO A 22 25.69 17.95 -15.65
C PRO A 22 26.60 17.00 -14.88
N SER A 23 27.62 16.45 -15.54
CA SER A 23 28.55 15.46 -14.97
C SER A 23 29.17 15.91 -13.65
N GLU A 24 29.56 17.18 -13.56
CA GLU A 24 30.10 17.83 -12.35
C GLU A 24 29.15 17.79 -11.13
N ASN A 25 27.84 17.69 -11.35
CA ASN A 25 26.82 17.64 -10.30
C ASN A 25 26.31 16.23 -9.98
N LYS A 26 26.66 15.22 -10.79
CA LYS A 26 26.20 13.83 -10.59
C LYS A 26 26.69 13.24 -9.27
N ALA A 27 27.92 13.52 -8.86
CA ALA A 27 28.46 13.07 -7.57
C ALA A 27 27.67 13.62 -6.38
N ALA A 28 27.28 14.91 -6.44
CA ALA A 28 26.47 15.54 -5.41
C ALA A 28 25.05 14.95 -5.33
N LEU A 29 24.43 14.65 -6.48
CA LEU A 29 23.15 13.95 -6.54
C LEU A 29 23.26 12.55 -5.93
N ALA A 30 24.25 11.76 -6.34
CA ALA A 30 24.45 10.40 -5.86
C ALA A 30 24.69 10.36 -4.35
N SER A 31 25.53 11.28 -3.83
CA SER A 31 25.76 11.42 -2.40
C SER A 31 24.47 11.79 -1.64
N ALA A 32 23.72 12.79 -2.10
CA ALA A 32 22.45 13.17 -1.46
C ALA A 32 21.42 12.02 -1.46
N SER A 33 21.32 11.29 -2.58
CA SER A 33 20.45 10.12 -2.71
C SER A 33 20.87 9.00 -1.76
N ASN A 34 22.15 8.63 -1.75
CA ASN A 34 22.66 7.54 -0.91
C ASN A 34 22.50 7.86 0.57
N ASN A 35 22.87 9.07 1.00
CA ASN A 35 22.72 9.51 2.39
C ASN A 35 21.24 9.47 2.83
N THR A 36 20.32 9.85 1.93
CA THR A 36 18.88 9.78 2.22
C THR A 36 18.42 8.34 2.36
N LEU A 37 18.80 7.46 1.43
CA LEU A 37 18.43 6.04 1.47
C LEU A 37 19.06 5.30 2.66
N ASP A 38 20.27 5.67 3.07
CA ASP A 38 20.91 5.15 4.29
C ASP A 38 20.05 5.44 5.52
N VAL A 39 19.54 6.66 5.66
CA VAL A 39 18.64 7.01 6.77
C VAL A 39 17.36 6.18 6.75
N PHE A 40 16.75 5.94 5.58
CA PHE A 40 15.47 5.23 5.51
C PHE A 40 15.58 3.71 5.51
N CYS A 41 16.78 3.16 5.31
CA CYS A 41 17.08 1.72 5.35
C CYS A 41 17.97 1.32 6.54
N ASP A 42 18.21 2.24 7.48
CA ASP A 42 19.00 2.00 8.70
C ASP A 42 18.37 0.92 9.59
N THR A 43 19.00 -0.25 9.66
CA THR A 43 18.51 -1.39 10.45
C THR A 43 18.60 -1.17 11.96
N GLU A 44 19.41 -0.21 12.41
CA GLU A 44 19.59 0.10 13.84
C GLU A 44 18.63 1.18 14.34
N ALA A 45 17.83 1.79 13.45
CA ALA A 45 16.86 2.78 13.84
C ALA A 45 15.54 2.15 14.34
N LEU A 46 14.82 2.88 15.20
CA LEU A 46 13.43 2.57 15.50
C LEU A 46 12.55 3.03 14.33
N HIS A 47 11.94 2.07 13.63
CA HIS A 47 11.04 2.37 12.54
C HIS A 47 9.59 2.54 13.03
N VAL A 48 9.01 3.71 12.81
CA VAL A 48 7.60 3.99 13.13
C VAL A 48 6.78 3.89 11.85
N TRP A 49 5.94 2.87 11.73
CA TRP A 49 5.09 2.63 10.57
C TRP A 49 3.65 2.99 10.86
N GLU A 50 3.12 3.97 10.15
CA GLU A 50 1.70 4.22 10.16
C GLU A 50 1.02 3.52 9.00
N THR A 51 -0.02 2.75 9.33
CA THR A 51 -0.62 1.82 8.39
C THR A 51 -2.09 1.59 8.72
N ASP A 52 -2.87 1.33 7.68
CA ASP A 52 -4.14 0.65 7.85
C ASP A 52 -3.92 -0.87 7.92
N SER A 53 -5.02 -1.62 7.95
CA SER A 53 -5.00 -3.09 7.93
C SER A 53 -5.65 -3.66 6.65
N ASP A 54 -5.53 -2.95 5.54
CA ASP A 54 -5.87 -3.48 4.21
C ASP A 54 -4.81 -4.51 3.76
N ILE A 55 -5.12 -5.34 2.77
CA ILE A 55 -4.30 -6.52 2.46
C ILE A 55 -2.92 -6.16 1.91
N ASP A 56 -2.79 -5.10 1.11
CA ASP A 56 -1.51 -4.61 0.61
C ASP A 56 -0.61 -4.05 1.72
N SER A 57 -1.19 -3.28 2.64
CA SER A 57 -0.52 -2.79 3.83
C SER A 57 -0.04 -3.93 4.74
N LEU A 58 -0.88 -4.94 4.98
CA LEU A 58 -0.50 -6.09 5.78
C LEU A 58 0.67 -6.86 5.15
N LEU A 59 0.66 -7.07 3.83
CA LEU A 59 1.75 -7.71 3.10
C LEU A 59 3.05 -6.90 3.16
N GLN A 60 2.96 -5.57 3.04
CA GLN A 60 4.12 -4.71 3.20
C GLN A 60 4.71 -4.82 4.61
N LEU A 61 3.88 -4.83 5.65
CA LEU A 61 4.36 -5.04 7.01
C LEU A 61 4.97 -6.42 7.22
N THR A 62 4.40 -7.47 6.63
CA THR A 62 4.96 -8.82 6.68
C THR A 62 6.40 -8.83 6.16
N SER A 63 6.73 -8.07 5.12
CA SER A 63 8.12 -7.97 4.63
C SER A 63 9.10 -7.43 5.67
N VAL A 64 8.68 -6.40 6.42
CA VAL A 64 9.50 -5.76 7.46
C VAL A 64 9.62 -6.67 8.67
N LEU A 65 8.50 -7.23 9.14
CA LEU A 65 8.47 -8.14 10.29
C LEU A 65 9.24 -9.44 10.01
N ALA A 66 9.14 -10.00 8.80
CA ALA A 66 9.88 -11.20 8.43
C ALA A 66 11.40 -10.99 8.46
N LYS A 67 11.87 -9.76 8.18
CA LYS A 67 13.28 -9.41 8.32
C LYS A 67 13.66 -9.13 9.77
N LEU A 68 12.86 -8.37 10.52
CA LEU A 68 13.17 -8.03 11.92
C LEU A 68 13.16 -9.25 12.84
N CYS A 69 12.24 -10.18 12.63
CA CYS A 69 12.10 -11.39 13.43
C CYS A 69 12.95 -12.56 12.91
N ASP A 70 13.75 -12.36 11.86
CA ASP A 70 14.55 -13.41 11.22
C ASP A 70 13.77 -14.72 10.97
N LEU A 71 12.56 -14.58 10.44
CA LEU A 71 11.68 -15.71 10.15
C LEU A 71 12.36 -16.69 9.18
N GLY A 72 12.18 -17.98 9.43
CA GLY A 72 12.72 -19.09 8.66
C GLY A 72 14.16 -19.46 9.00
N VAL A 73 14.89 -18.60 9.72
CA VAL A 73 16.28 -18.85 10.12
C VAL A 73 16.52 -18.78 11.62
N ARG A 74 15.57 -18.25 12.41
CA ARG A 74 15.64 -18.24 13.88
C ARG A 74 15.56 -19.65 14.48
N GLU A 75 16.19 -19.84 15.63
CA GLU A 75 16.27 -21.13 16.32
C GLU A 75 14.93 -21.57 16.93
N SER A 76 14.16 -20.63 17.48
CA SER A 76 12.83 -20.87 18.06
C SER A 76 11.72 -20.28 17.18
N LYS A 77 10.71 -21.10 16.84
CA LYS A 77 9.53 -20.66 16.08
C LYS A 77 8.43 -20.08 16.96
N ASP A 78 8.45 -20.39 18.26
CA ASP A 78 7.36 -20.04 19.18
C ASP A 78 7.60 -18.70 19.90
N THR A 79 8.84 -18.19 19.88
CA THR A 79 9.24 -16.97 20.58
C THR A 79 10.27 -16.17 19.78
N VAL A 80 10.26 -14.85 19.93
CA VAL A 80 11.27 -13.96 19.36
C VAL A 80 12.16 -13.44 20.49
N GLU A 81 13.36 -14.00 20.63
CA GLU A 81 14.24 -13.73 21.78
C GLU A 81 14.92 -12.35 21.72
N SER A 82 15.23 -11.86 20.52
CA SER A 82 15.69 -10.49 20.27
C SER A 82 15.60 -10.15 18.79
N VAL A 83 15.19 -8.93 18.45
CA VAL A 83 15.23 -8.42 17.06
C VAL A 83 16.34 -7.40 16.90
N GLU A 84 17.01 -7.41 15.75
CA GLU A 84 17.92 -6.33 15.37
C GLU A 84 17.08 -5.08 15.06
N GLY A 85 17.08 -4.11 15.98
CA GLY A 85 16.36 -2.85 15.85
C GLY A 85 14.98 -2.85 16.52
N GLY A 86 14.06 -2.03 16.01
CA GLY A 86 12.74 -1.89 16.62
C GLY A 86 11.68 -1.38 15.65
N MET A 87 10.43 -1.67 15.98
CA MET A 87 9.29 -1.26 15.18
C MET A 87 8.11 -0.79 16.05
N VAL A 88 7.56 0.39 15.74
CA VAL A 88 6.27 0.84 16.25
C VAL A 88 5.27 0.91 15.10
N ILE A 89 4.17 0.18 15.20
CA ILE A 89 3.09 0.17 14.22
C ILE A 89 1.94 1.03 14.76
N ILE A 90 1.64 2.14 14.09
CA ILE A 90 0.52 3.01 14.41
C ILE A 90 -0.66 2.63 13.51
N ALA A 91 -1.71 2.10 14.11
CA ALA A 91 -2.93 1.72 13.42
C ALA A 91 -3.76 2.97 13.06
N GLU A 92 -4.00 3.22 11.77
CA GLU A 92 -5.04 4.18 11.35
C GLU A 92 -6.39 3.70 11.91
N GLU A 93 -7.05 4.51 12.74
CA GLU A 93 -8.35 4.14 13.31
C GLU A 93 -9.50 4.68 12.46
N GLY A 94 -10.42 3.78 12.15
CA GLY A 94 -11.65 4.06 11.41
C GLY A 94 -12.85 3.48 12.14
N ARG A 95 -14.05 4.02 11.89
CA ARG A 95 -15.27 3.70 12.67
C ARG A 95 -15.66 2.22 12.70
N SER A 96 -15.19 1.38 11.78
CA SER A 96 -15.77 0.05 11.55
C SER A 96 -14.78 -1.10 11.32
N LYS A 97 -13.46 -0.86 11.32
CA LYS A 97 -12.50 -1.83 10.76
C LYS A 97 -11.57 -2.52 11.75
N GLY A 98 -11.56 -2.10 13.02
CA GLY A 98 -10.78 -2.76 14.07
C GLY A 98 -9.29 -2.90 13.72
N HIS A 99 -8.72 -1.88 13.07
CA HIS A 99 -7.38 -1.91 12.48
C HIS A 99 -6.31 -2.32 13.50
N PHE A 100 -6.35 -1.76 14.72
CA PHE A 100 -5.47 -2.15 15.82
C PHE A 100 -5.50 -3.66 16.08
N LYS A 101 -6.69 -4.26 16.24
CA LYS A 101 -6.83 -5.70 16.49
C LYS A 101 -6.31 -6.53 15.32
N ARG A 102 -6.54 -6.10 14.08
CA ARG A 102 -6.06 -6.79 12.88
C ARG A 102 -4.54 -6.77 12.79
N LEU A 103 -3.92 -5.63 13.10
CA LEU A 103 -2.46 -5.50 13.13
C LEU A 103 -1.84 -6.31 14.27
N CYS A 104 -2.46 -6.34 15.44
CA CYS A 104 -2.07 -7.27 16.51
C CYS A 104 -2.12 -8.73 16.02
N GLY A 105 -3.21 -9.14 15.35
CA GLY A 105 -3.34 -10.48 14.80
C GLY A 105 -2.30 -10.82 13.72
N LEU A 106 -1.80 -9.83 12.97
CA LEU A 106 -0.68 -10.04 12.04
C LEU A 106 0.61 -10.32 12.80
N VAL A 107 0.94 -9.48 13.79
CA VAL A 107 2.16 -9.65 14.59
C VAL A 107 2.12 -10.98 15.33
N GLU A 108 0.99 -11.32 15.96
CA GLU A 108 0.79 -12.61 16.65
C GLU A 108 1.00 -13.81 15.72
N HIS A 109 0.46 -13.75 14.51
CA HIS A 109 0.64 -14.80 13.51
C HIS A 109 2.12 -14.97 13.17
N LEU A 110 2.83 -13.88 12.87
CA LEU A 110 4.22 -13.94 12.41
C LEU A 110 5.23 -14.24 13.52
N THR A 111 4.99 -13.77 14.74
CA THR A 111 5.95 -13.96 15.85
C THR A 111 5.70 -15.23 16.65
N GLY A 112 4.46 -15.73 16.67
CA GLY A 112 3.99 -16.78 17.58
C GLY A 112 3.58 -16.28 18.96
N GLU A 113 3.73 -14.97 19.24
CA GLU A 113 3.52 -14.39 20.58
C GLU A 113 2.18 -13.66 20.70
N SER A 114 1.46 -13.85 21.82
CA SER A 114 0.18 -13.15 22.09
C SER A 114 0.31 -11.66 22.45
N GLY A 115 1.53 -11.20 22.77
CA GLY A 115 1.83 -9.83 23.15
C GLY A 115 1.29 -9.40 24.53
N SER A 116 1.97 -8.44 25.14
CA SER A 116 1.58 -7.83 26.42
C SER A 116 0.74 -6.57 26.18
N THR A 117 -0.33 -6.40 26.94
CA THR A 117 -1.27 -5.28 26.78
C THR A 117 -0.90 -4.12 27.72
N HIS A 118 -0.87 -2.89 27.19
CA HIS A 118 -0.46 -1.67 27.89
C HIS A 118 -1.44 -0.52 27.63
N LEU A 119 -1.33 0.54 28.45
CA LEU A 119 -2.09 1.79 28.31
C LEU A 119 -3.59 1.53 28.05
N GLU A 120 -4.25 0.85 28.99
CA GLU A 120 -5.70 0.58 28.94
C GLU A 120 -6.14 -0.19 27.68
N GLY A 121 -5.30 -1.09 27.15
CA GLY A 121 -5.66 -1.89 25.98
C GLY A 121 -5.44 -1.19 24.64
N THR A 122 -4.84 0.00 24.64
CA THR A 122 -4.61 0.78 23.41
C THR A 122 -3.22 0.60 22.82
N VAL A 123 -2.35 -0.16 23.50
CA VAL A 123 -1.02 -0.55 23.05
C VAL A 123 -0.80 -2.03 23.32
N ARG A 124 -0.18 -2.73 22.37
CA ARG A 124 0.27 -4.12 22.54
C ARG A 124 1.74 -4.23 22.16
N ALA A 125 2.54 -4.86 23.00
CA ALA A 125 3.99 -4.99 22.84
C ALA A 125 4.40 -6.47 22.76
N TYR A 126 5.29 -6.78 21.83
CA TYR A 126 5.78 -8.11 21.49
C TYR A 126 7.32 -8.10 21.50
N ALA A 127 7.96 -9.27 21.53
CA ALA A 127 9.42 -9.43 21.44
C ALA A 127 10.17 -8.48 22.38
N ASN A 128 9.86 -8.53 23.68
CA ASN A 128 10.44 -7.66 24.71
C ASN A 128 10.28 -6.14 24.42
N ALA A 129 9.13 -5.75 23.85
CA ALA A 129 8.80 -4.37 23.46
C ALA A 129 9.60 -3.82 22.27
N SER A 130 10.24 -4.69 21.50
CA SER A 130 10.89 -4.30 20.24
C SER A 130 9.90 -4.14 19.10
N ILE A 131 8.73 -4.79 19.18
CA ILE A 131 7.61 -4.59 18.25
C ILE A 131 6.40 -4.10 19.04
N VAL A 132 5.91 -2.91 18.73
CA VAL A 132 4.81 -2.27 19.47
C VAL A 132 3.71 -1.85 18.51
N VAL A 133 2.50 -2.39 18.68
CA VAL A 133 1.31 -1.95 17.97
C VAL A 133 0.56 -0.93 18.84
N VAL A 134 0.19 0.21 18.25
CA VAL A 134 -0.45 1.33 18.93
C VAL A 134 -1.73 1.69 18.20
N ARG A 135 -2.83 1.82 18.96
CA ARG A 135 -4.06 2.43 18.44
C ARG A 135 -3.76 3.88 18.05
N GLY A 136 -3.84 4.22 16.77
CA GLY A 136 -3.44 5.51 16.25
C GLY A 136 -4.55 6.55 16.21
N TRP A 137 -4.47 7.43 15.22
CA TRP A 137 -5.35 8.57 15.01
C TRP A 137 -6.50 8.23 14.06
N THR A 138 -7.58 9.00 14.20
CA THR A 138 -8.73 8.97 13.29
C THR A 138 -8.60 10.09 12.27
N TYR A 139 -8.34 9.75 11.01
CA TYR A 139 -8.18 10.73 9.91
C TYR A 139 -9.47 11.43 9.48
N ARG A 140 -10.62 10.85 9.84
CA ARG A 140 -11.95 11.40 9.55
C ARG A 140 -12.79 11.42 10.82
N PRO A 141 -12.56 12.37 11.74
CA PRO A 141 -13.37 12.49 12.93
C PRO A 141 -14.84 12.71 12.54
N SER A 142 -15.77 12.19 13.34
CA SER A 142 -17.18 12.53 13.19
C SER A 142 -17.38 14.02 13.41
N ARG A 143 -18.35 14.64 12.71
CA ARG A 143 -18.75 16.04 12.93
C ARG A 143 -19.08 16.35 14.40
N ASN A 144 -19.34 15.31 15.22
CA ASN A 144 -19.70 15.42 16.64
C ASN A 144 -18.58 14.98 17.61
N ALA A 145 -17.35 14.70 17.15
CA ALA A 145 -16.24 14.31 18.03
C ALA A 145 -15.44 15.54 18.50
N ALA A 146 -15.20 15.65 19.80
CA ALA A 146 -14.41 16.70 20.44
C ALA A 146 -12.94 16.64 19.98
N SER A 147 -12.66 17.28 18.84
CA SER A 147 -11.51 16.94 17.98
C SER A 147 -10.11 17.27 18.52
N SER A 148 -9.96 18.17 19.50
CA SER A 148 -8.64 18.55 20.02
C SER A 148 -8.14 17.65 21.15
N GLN A 149 -8.99 17.34 22.14
CA GLN A 149 -8.62 16.50 23.29
C GLN A 149 -8.31 15.06 22.89
N ASP A 150 -8.97 14.54 21.84
CA ASP A 150 -8.71 13.19 21.34
C ASP A 150 -7.34 13.10 20.66
N VAL A 151 -6.92 14.13 19.91
CA VAL A 151 -5.60 14.17 19.26
C VAL A 151 -4.48 14.23 20.30
N GLU A 152 -4.61 15.04 21.34
CA GLU A 152 -3.61 15.12 22.42
C GLU A 152 -3.43 13.78 23.13
N LYS A 153 -4.53 13.06 23.43
CA LYS A 153 -4.48 11.72 24.03
C LYS A 153 -3.75 10.73 23.12
N VAL A 154 -4.03 10.75 21.81
CA VAL A 154 -3.33 9.88 20.85
C VAL A 154 -1.85 10.24 20.77
N VAL A 155 -1.49 11.53 20.68
CA VAL A 155 -0.08 11.95 20.65
C VAL A 155 0.65 11.53 21.92
N LYS A 156 0.03 11.69 23.10
CA LYS A 156 0.61 11.21 24.37
C LYS A 156 0.86 9.71 24.32
N ARG A 157 -0.14 8.92 23.90
CA ARG A 157 -0.01 7.46 23.76
C ARG A 157 1.10 7.06 22.81
N VAL A 158 1.13 7.64 21.61
CA VAL A 158 2.17 7.36 20.60
C VAL A 158 3.55 7.77 21.11
N SER A 159 3.68 8.95 21.72
CA SER A 159 4.94 9.42 22.31
C SER A 159 5.43 8.49 23.42
N THR A 160 4.54 8.01 24.30
CA THR A 160 4.90 7.04 25.35
C THR A 160 5.35 5.71 24.74
N ALA A 161 4.65 5.20 23.73
CA ALA A 161 5.01 3.95 23.06
C ALA A 161 6.38 4.05 22.38
N VAL A 162 6.63 5.11 21.62
CA VAL A 162 7.91 5.36 20.93
C VAL A 162 9.05 5.51 21.94
N SER A 163 8.88 6.30 23.01
CA SER A 163 9.92 6.44 24.03
C SER A 163 10.26 5.11 24.71
N ARG A 164 9.26 4.28 25.02
CA ARG A 164 9.49 2.95 25.62
C ARG A 164 10.18 2.00 24.66
N ALA A 165 9.80 2.00 23.38
CA ALA A 165 10.45 1.20 22.36
C ALA A 165 11.91 1.61 22.14
N LEU A 166 12.22 2.93 22.12
CA LEU A 166 13.60 3.43 22.07
C LEU A 166 14.42 2.91 23.27
N SER A 167 13.86 3.00 24.48
CA SER A 167 14.53 2.49 25.68
C SER A 167 14.77 0.97 25.64
N ALA A 168 13.78 0.20 25.21
CA ALA A 168 13.86 -1.27 25.16
C ALA A 168 14.88 -1.75 24.13
N THR A 169 14.88 -1.14 22.95
CA THR A 169 15.76 -1.50 21.82
C THR A 169 17.14 -0.86 21.91
N LYS A 170 17.35 0.04 22.88
CA LYS A 170 18.58 0.85 23.04
C LYS A 170 18.93 1.68 21.79
N THR A 171 17.94 1.94 20.93
CA THR A 171 18.11 2.74 19.73
C THR A 171 18.03 4.23 20.06
N HIS A 172 18.64 5.06 19.21
CA HIS A 172 18.75 6.50 19.45
C HIS A 172 18.07 7.35 18.37
N LYS A 173 17.69 6.73 17.25
CA LYS A 173 17.15 7.40 16.08
C LYS A 173 15.80 6.81 15.67
N ILE A 174 14.93 7.67 15.17
CA ILE A 174 13.59 7.33 14.70
C ILE A 174 13.50 7.61 13.20
N VAL A 175 13.11 6.59 12.45
CA VAL A 175 12.70 6.73 11.05
C VAL A 175 11.19 6.62 10.99
N TRP A 176 10.52 7.68 10.57
CA TRP A 176 9.06 7.75 10.59
C TRP A 176 8.46 7.53 9.20
N HIS A 177 7.68 6.46 9.01
CA HIS A 177 6.97 6.13 7.79
C HIS A 177 5.49 6.47 7.91
N HIS A 178 5.12 7.67 7.44
CA HIS A 178 3.79 8.24 7.59
C HIS A 178 2.85 7.88 6.44
N GLY A 179 1.55 7.87 6.73
CA GLY A 179 0.48 7.75 5.74
C GLY A 179 0.32 9.01 4.87
N ALA A 180 -0.78 9.06 4.11
CA ALA A 180 -1.01 10.11 3.12
C ALA A 180 -1.42 11.46 3.71
N ILE A 181 -2.02 11.48 4.91
CA ILE A 181 -2.60 12.70 5.51
C ILE A 181 -1.66 13.22 6.61
N ILE A 182 -1.06 14.40 6.38
CA ILE A 182 0.12 14.87 7.11
C ILE A 182 -0.25 15.56 8.44
N ALA A 183 -1.50 15.99 8.61
CA ALA A 183 -1.92 16.79 9.76
C ALA A 183 -1.59 16.15 11.14
N PRO A 184 -1.81 14.84 11.38
CA PRO A 184 -1.42 14.22 12.65
C PRO A 184 0.09 14.16 12.89
N LEU A 185 0.90 13.97 11.83
CA LEU A 185 2.35 14.07 11.95
C LEU A 185 2.79 15.48 12.37
N LEU A 186 2.19 16.53 11.79
CA LEU A 186 2.48 17.91 12.19
C LEU A 186 2.11 18.15 13.65
N SER A 187 0.96 17.62 14.08
CA SER A 187 0.54 17.68 15.47
C SER A 187 1.55 16.98 16.37
N PHE A 188 1.96 15.76 16.03
CA PHE A 188 2.95 14.99 16.78
C PHE A 188 4.27 15.77 16.92
N ILE A 189 4.85 16.26 15.82
CA ILE A 189 6.11 17.03 15.87
C ILE A 189 5.96 18.25 16.78
N ASN A 190 4.83 18.95 16.67
CA ASN A 190 4.59 20.18 17.42
C ASN A 190 4.41 19.95 18.93
N THR A 191 3.73 18.87 19.33
CA THR A 191 3.32 18.66 20.74
C THR A 191 4.12 17.57 21.46
N THR A 192 4.93 16.78 20.75
CA THR A 192 5.81 15.79 21.38
C THR A 192 6.97 16.43 22.15
N THR A 193 7.79 15.62 22.81
CA THR A 193 8.93 16.09 23.61
C THR A 193 10.11 16.49 22.73
N SER A 194 10.99 17.36 23.25
CA SER A 194 12.23 17.72 22.53
C SER A 194 13.14 16.51 22.30
N SER A 195 13.17 15.55 23.23
CA SER A 195 13.93 14.31 23.08
C SER A 195 13.47 13.53 21.84
N LEU A 196 12.17 13.30 21.69
CA LEU A 196 11.62 12.59 20.53
C LEU A 196 11.83 13.36 19.23
N ARG A 197 11.66 14.69 19.24
CA ARG A 197 11.98 15.52 18.07
C ARG A 197 13.45 15.40 17.64
N ASN A 198 14.38 15.41 18.59
CA ASN A 198 15.82 15.31 18.32
C ASN A 198 16.25 13.88 17.91
N ALA A 199 15.45 12.88 18.27
CA ALA A 199 15.65 11.50 17.85
C ALA A 199 15.19 11.25 16.40
N LEU A 200 14.31 12.08 15.82
CA LEU A 200 13.92 11.94 14.41
C LEU A 200 15.14 12.06 13.50
N ALA A 201 15.37 11.02 12.68
CA ALA A 201 16.42 10.98 11.67
C ALA A 201 15.86 11.28 10.28
N GLY A 202 14.64 10.86 9.96
CA GLY A 202 14.00 11.07 8.67
C GLY A 202 12.51 10.76 8.71
N ILE A 203 11.76 11.35 7.76
CA ILE A 203 10.33 11.12 7.59
C ILE A 203 10.04 10.71 6.15
N SER A 204 9.39 9.56 5.93
CA SER A 204 8.82 9.23 4.63
C SER A 204 7.31 9.41 4.65
N ILE A 205 6.73 9.82 3.51
CA ILE A 205 5.29 10.08 3.39
C ILE A 205 4.78 9.39 2.13
N THR A 206 3.84 8.48 2.30
CA THR A 206 3.31 7.65 1.22
C THR A 206 2.02 8.21 0.65
N ASN A 207 1.95 8.33 -0.68
CA ASN A 207 0.77 8.77 -1.44
C ASN A 207 0.15 10.07 -0.92
N SER A 208 0.95 11.05 -0.49
CA SER A 208 0.41 12.37 -0.08
C SER A 208 0.23 13.33 -1.25
N LEU A 209 1.11 13.23 -2.25
CA LEU A 209 1.13 14.07 -3.44
C LEU A 209 0.94 13.20 -4.68
N HIS A 210 0.16 13.69 -5.63
CA HIS A 210 0.15 13.18 -7.00
C HIS A 210 1.21 13.96 -7.76
N LEU A 211 2.16 13.28 -8.41
CA LEU A 211 3.26 13.93 -9.16
C LEU A 211 3.23 13.63 -10.67
N VAL A 212 2.42 12.66 -11.11
CA VAL A 212 2.40 12.20 -12.52
C VAL A 212 2.00 13.31 -13.51
N SER A 213 1.01 14.14 -13.16
CA SER A 213 0.48 15.17 -14.08
C SER A 213 0.71 16.60 -13.60
N ARG A 214 0.78 16.81 -12.28
CA ARG A 214 1.05 18.09 -11.61
C ARG A 214 1.22 17.88 -10.13
N VAL A 215 1.98 18.74 -9.45
CA VAL A 215 2.08 18.73 -7.98
C VAL A 215 0.75 19.15 -7.36
N ARG A 216 0.03 18.20 -6.76
CA ARG A 216 -1.19 18.43 -5.97
C ARG A 216 -1.36 17.34 -4.92
N PRO A 217 -2.24 17.51 -3.92
CA PRO A 217 -2.65 16.39 -3.07
C PRO A 217 -3.18 15.22 -3.90
N SER A 218 -2.78 14.00 -3.54
CA SER A 218 -3.32 12.77 -4.16
C SER A 218 -4.76 12.50 -3.72
N ALA A 219 -5.40 11.45 -4.27
CA ALA A 219 -6.73 11.03 -3.81
C ALA A 219 -6.73 10.63 -2.32
N ALA A 220 -5.68 9.95 -1.85
CA ALA A 220 -5.51 9.57 -0.45
C ALA A 220 -5.16 10.78 0.44
N GLY A 221 -4.30 11.67 -0.07
CA GLY A 221 -3.84 12.89 0.60
C GLY A 221 -4.78 14.09 0.44
N ARG A 222 -5.99 13.91 -0.09
CA ARG A 222 -6.92 15.00 -0.43
C ARG A 222 -7.29 15.96 0.72
N SER A 223 -7.10 15.51 1.96
CA SER A 223 -7.33 16.32 3.16
C SER A 223 -6.17 17.29 3.46
N ASN A 224 -5.00 17.09 2.84
CA ASN A 224 -3.83 17.95 3.01
C ASN A 224 -4.07 19.31 2.36
N LYS A 225 -3.75 20.39 3.09
CA LYS A 225 -3.77 21.75 2.57
C LYS A 225 -2.34 22.22 2.27
N LEU A 226 -2.20 23.24 1.42
CA LEU A 226 -0.89 23.83 1.13
C LEU A 226 -0.14 24.31 2.39
N PRO A 227 -0.80 24.95 3.39
CA PRO A 227 -0.13 25.32 4.64
C PRO A 227 0.43 24.14 5.42
N ASP A 228 -0.19 22.95 5.33
CA ASP A 228 0.29 21.75 6.01
C ASP A 228 1.62 21.28 5.39
N LEU A 229 1.71 21.31 4.05
CA LEU A 229 2.89 20.95 3.29
C LEU A 229 4.06 21.92 3.50
N GLU A 230 3.79 23.23 3.57
CA GLU A 230 4.80 24.24 3.92
C GLU A 230 5.27 24.13 5.38
N ARG A 231 4.36 23.77 6.29
CA ARG A 231 4.72 23.52 7.69
C ARG A 231 5.62 22.30 7.83
N LEU A 232 5.33 21.22 7.10
CA LEU A 232 6.19 20.04 7.03
C LEU A 232 7.60 20.41 6.56
N ARG A 233 7.71 21.18 5.46
CA ARG A 233 9.00 21.68 4.95
C ARG A 233 9.75 22.49 6.01
N SER A 234 9.04 23.36 6.73
CA SER A 234 9.61 24.19 7.78
C SER A 234 10.13 23.36 8.96
N TYR A 235 9.38 22.33 9.38
CA TYR A 235 9.84 21.40 10.41
C TYR A 235 11.05 20.59 9.97
N ALA A 236 11.02 20.03 8.76
CA ALA A 236 12.15 19.26 8.22
C ALA A 236 13.44 20.10 8.21
N LYS A 237 13.36 21.36 7.78
CA LYS A 237 14.49 22.30 7.81
C LYS A 237 14.96 22.59 9.25
N LYS A 238 14.02 22.84 10.17
CA LYS A 238 14.36 23.13 11.58
C LYS A 238 15.02 21.96 12.29
N LEU A 239 14.57 20.74 11.99
CA LEU A 239 15.10 19.50 12.55
C LEU A 239 16.36 18.99 11.82
N GLY A 240 16.64 19.51 10.61
CA GLY A 240 17.78 19.07 9.81
C GLY A 240 17.62 17.68 9.21
N ILE A 241 16.38 17.21 8.99
CA ILE A 241 16.09 15.85 8.54
C ILE A 241 15.57 15.82 7.09
N PRO A 242 15.80 14.71 6.34
CA PRO A 242 15.15 14.49 5.06
C PRO A 242 13.68 14.08 5.22
N VAL A 243 12.87 14.53 4.26
CA VAL A 243 11.50 14.07 3.99
C VAL A 243 11.49 13.39 2.64
N LEU A 244 11.13 12.11 2.59
CA LEU A 244 11.07 11.30 1.37
C LEU A 244 9.62 11.02 0.98
N PHE A 245 9.19 11.53 -0.18
CA PHE A 245 7.89 11.20 -0.76
C PHE A 245 7.96 9.88 -1.52
N LEU A 246 7.04 8.98 -1.18
CA LEU A 246 6.85 7.69 -1.82
C LEU A 246 5.48 7.67 -2.50
N ASP A 247 5.43 7.27 -3.75
CA ASP A 247 4.18 7.06 -4.46
C ASP A 247 4.35 5.90 -5.44
N SER A 248 3.32 5.06 -5.57
CA SER A 248 3.34 3.93 -6.51
C SER A 248 3.62 4.44 -7.92
N SER A 249 3.03 5.57 -8.27
CA SER A 249 3.24 6.21 -9.57
C SER A 249 4.68 6.71 -9.79
N THR A 250 5.34 7.28 -8.77
CA THR A 250 6.71 7.81 -8.91
C THR A 250 7.73 6.68 -9.04
N GLN A 251 7.44 5.55 -8.42
CA GLN A 251 8.24 4.34 -8.42
C GLN A 251 7.94 3.41 -9.61
N SER A 252 7.01 3.77 -10.49
CA SER A 252 6.56 2.94 -11.63
C SER A 252 5.90 1.63 -11.20
N ILE A 253 5.21 1.63 -10.07
CA ILE A 253 4.28 0.58 -9.62
C ILE A 253 2.92 0.93 -10.22
N THR A 254 2.57 0.31 -11.35
CA THR A 254 1.43 0.72 -12.19
C THR A 254 0.20 -0.17 -12.04
N SER A 255 0.36 -1.44 -11.69
CA SER A 255 -0.77 -2.35 -11.47
C SER A 255 -1.46 -2.02 -10.15
N SER A 256 -2.78 -1.95 -10.18
CA SER A 256 -3.63 -1.81 -8.99
C SER A 256 -3.95 -3.16 -8.33
N TYR A 257 -3.54 -4.27 -8.95
CA TYR A 257 -3.74 -5.63 -8.46
C TYR A 257 -2.46 -6.18 -7.85
N LEU A 258 -2.62 -7.05 -6.85
CA LEU A 258 -1.50 -7.71 -6.17
C LEU A 258 -0.89 -8.86 -6.99
N THR A 259 -1.68 -9.51 -7.85
CA THR A 259 -1.27 -10.68 -8.64
C THR A 259 0.00 -10.44 -9.48
N PRO A 260 0.16 -9.30 -10.19
CA PRO A 260 1.41 -9.04 -10.94
C PRO A 260 2.64 -8.90 -10.07
N TYR A 261 2.50 -8.64 -8.77
CA TYR A 261 3.61 -8.43 -7.84
C TYR A 261 3.93 -9.66 -6.99
N MET A 262 3.09 -10.70 -7.04
CA MET A 262 3.21 -11.88 -6.19
C MET A 262 2.74 -13.12 -6.94
N TYR A 263 3.69 -14.00 -7.29
CA TYR A 263 3.36 -15.28 -7.93
C TYR A 263 2.45 -16.12 -7.04
N PHE A 264 1.40 -16.69 -7.63
CA PHE A 264 0.41 -17.51 -6.91
C PHE A 264 -0.16 -16.82 -5.68
N PHE A 265 -0.32 -15.50 -5.73
CA PHE A 265 -0.84 -14.68 -4.64
C PHE A 265 -2.08 -15.30 -3.96
N ALA A 266 -3.07 -15.71 -4.76
CA ALA A 266 -4.31 -16.27 -4.23
C ALA A 266 -4.11 -17.54 -3.39
N TYR A 267 -3.07 -18.33 -3.67
CA TYR A 267 -2.72 -19.51 -2.89
C TYR A 267 -1.98 -19.10 -1.62
N TYR A 268 -0.86 -18.39 -1.78
CA TYR A 268 0.09 -18.14 -0.70
C TYR A 268 -0.36 -17.07 0.31
N ILE A 269 -1.42 -16.32 0.02
CA ILE A 269 -1.94 -15.32 0.96
C ILE A 269 -2.29 -15.91 2.33
N GLY A 270 -2.71 -17.19 2.38
CA GLY A 270 -2.97 -17.90 3.63
C GLY A 270 -1.71 -18.27 4.43
N THR A 271 -0.53 -18.23 3.81
CA THR A 271 0.77 -18.33 4.50
C THR A 271 1.17 -16.98 5.08
N PHE A 272 1.05 -15.91 4.29
CA PHE A 272 1.38 -14.55 4.72
C PHE A 272 0.52 -14.05 5.87
N LEU A 273 -0.78 -14.35 5.84
CA LEU A 273 -1.79 -13.78 6.72
C LEU A 273 -2.70 -14.88 7.28
N PRO A 274 -3.07 -14.83 8.57
CA PRO A 274 -4.02 -15.77 9.15
C PRO A 274 -5.43 -15.56 8.57
N SER A 275 -6.28 -16.59 8.65
CA SER A 275 -7.65 -16.55 8.12
C SER A 275 -8.50 -15.40 8.66
N SER A 276 -8.25 -14.96 9.90
CA SER A 276 -8.93 -13.81 10.52
C SER A 276 -8.69 -12.50 9.76
N LEU A 277 -7.56 -12.38 9.05
CA LEU A 277 -7.21 -11.21 8.26
C LEU A 277 -7.59 -11.37 6.80
N THR A 278 -7.43 -12.55 6.21
CA THR A 278 -7.74 -12.80 4.79
C THR A 278 -9.24 -12.90 4.53
N ARG A 279 -10.01 -13.51 5.44
CA ARG A 279 -11.44 -13.79 5.24
C ARG A 279 -12.29 -12.56 4.95
N PRO A 280 -12.12 -11.41 5.63
CA PRO A 280 -12.84 -10.20 5.25
C PRO A 280 -12.59 -9.71 3.82
N HIS A 281 -11.37 -9.86 3.28
CA HIS A 281 -11.05 -9.51 1.88
C HIS A 281 -11.66 -10.51 0.90
N LEU A 282 -11.65 -11.79 1.27
CA LEU A 282 -12.30 -12.85 0.53
C LEU A 282 -13.82 -12.65 0.45
N HIS A 283 -14.46 -12.33 1.57
CA HIS A 283 -15.89 -12.04 1.63
C HIS A 283 -16.26 -10.83 0.78
N ALA A 284 -15.46 -9.75 0.84
CA ALA A 284 -15.66 -8.58 0.00
C ALA A 284 -15.56 -8.90 -1.51
N ALA A 285 -14.56 -9.70 -1.90
CA ALA A 285 -14.40 -10.17 -3.28
C ALA A 285 -15.57 -11.05 -3.75
N GLN A 286 -16.07 -11.96 -2.90
CA GLN A 286 -17.21 -12.82 -3.21
C GLN A 286 -18.49 -12.00 -3.42
N ASP A 287 -18.74 -11.03 -2.54
CA ASP A 287 -19.86 -10.10 -2.63
C ASP A 287 -19.80 -9.25 -3.90
N GLU A 288 -18.62 -8.76 -4.25
CA GLU A 288 -18.36 -7.98 -5.47
C GLU A 288 -18.54 -8.79 -6.75
N LEU A 289 -17.98 -10.00 -6.84
CA LEU A 289 -18.13 -10.88 -8.00
C LEU A 289 -19.60 -11.23 -8.28
N VAL A 290 -20.35 -11.58 -7.23
CA VAL A 290 -21.78 -11.88 -7.37
C VAL A 290 -22.54 -10.62 -7.76
N THR A 291 -22.24 -9.47 -7.16
CA THR A 291 -22.85 -8.19 -7.56
C THR A 291 -22.63 -7.91 -9.03
N PHE A 292 -21.39 -8.02 -9.53
CA PHE A 292 -21.03 -7.80 -10.93
C PHE A 292 -21.83 -8.73 -11.87
N ALA A 293 -21.87 -10.03 -11.57
CA ALA A 293 -22.56 -11.00 -12.40
C ALA A 293 -24.07 -10.71 -12.51
N PHE A 294 -24.70 -10.32 -11.41
CA PHE A 294 -26.12 -9.96 -11.39
C PHE A 294 -26.40 -8.56 -11.94
N GLN A 295 -25.45 -7.62 -11.88
CA GLN A 295 -25.54 -6.33 -12.57
C GLN A 295 -25.59 -6.50 -14.09
N LEU A 296 -24.71 -7.34 -14.65
CA LEU A 296 -24.73 -7.69 -16.07
C LEU A 296 -26.07 -8.33 -16.48
N ARG A 297 -26.60 -9.20 -15.63
CA ARG A 297 -27.92 -9.81 -15.87
C ARG A 297 -29.04 -8.78 -15.79
N GLY A 298 -29.04 -7.91 -14.79
CA GLY A 298 -30.00 -6.82 -14.66
C GLY A 298 -30.00 -5.92 -15.90
N ALA A 299 -28.83 -5.58 -16.43
CA ALA A 299 -28.71 -4.86 -17.69
C ALA A 299 -29.28 -5.63 -18.88
N SER A 300 -28.97 -6.92 -18.99
CA SER A 300 -29.42 -7.80 -20.09
C SER A 300 -30.94 -8.05 -20.09
N GLU A 301 -31.56 -8.11 -18.90
CA GLU A 301 -33.00 -8.35 -18.73
C GLU A 301 -33.80 -7.05 -18.52
N LYS A 302 -33.14 -5.88 -18.49
CA LYS A 302 -33.74 -4.57 -18.16
C LYS A 302 -34.47 -4.56 -16.80
N ARG A 303 -33.91 -5.26 -15.81
CA ARG A 303 -34.40 -5.33 -14.43
C ARG A 303 -33.40 -4.65 -13.49
N TYR A 304 -33.89 -3.94 -12.48
CA TYR A 304 -33.08 -3.09 -11.62
C TYR A 304 -33.59 -3.10 -10.17
N GLY A 305 -32.74 -2.66 -9.24
CA GLY A 305 -33.10 -2.53 -7.82
C GLY A 305 -33.57 -3.85 -7.19
N GLU A 306 -34.71 -3.78 -6.50
CA GLU A 306 -35.31 -4.90 -5.75
C GLU A 306 -35.62 -6.13 -6.62
N ASP A 307 -35.94 -5.91 -7.90
CA ASP A 307 -36.21 -7.01 -8.82
C ASP A 307 -34.99 -7.91 -8.98
N VAL A 308 -33.80 -7.33 -9.08
CA VAL A 308 -32.55 -8.09 -9.19
C VAL A 308 -32.22 -8.74 -7.86
N VAL A 309 -32.37 -8.02 -6.74
CA VAL A 309 -32.12 -8.56 -5.39
C VAL A 309 -32.96 -9.79 -5.10
N THR A 310 -34.23 -9.80 -5.54
CA THR A 310 -35.11 -10.97 -5.39
C THR A 310 -34.53 -12.20 -6.11
N ILE A 311 -33.97 -12.00 -7.31
CA ILE A 311 -33.31 -13.07 -8.07
C ILE A 311 -32.01 -13.50 -7.37
N VAL A 312 -31.22 -12.56 -6.87
CA VAL A 312 -29.96 -12.84 -6.16
C VAL A 312 -30.24 -13.73 -4.95
N LYS A 313 -31.17 -13.31 -4.07
CA LYS A 313 -31.54 -14.06 -2.86
C LYS A 313 -32.02 -15.48 -3.16
N LYS A 314 -32.68 -15.69 -4.31
CA LYS A 314 -33.10 -17.03 -4.76
C LYS A 314 -31.93 -17.95 -5.15
N HIS A 315 -30.80 -17.39 -5.58
CA HIS A 315 -29.65 -18.15 -6.07
C HIS A 315 -28.45 -18.15 -5.13
N LEU A 316 -28.51 -17.37 -4.04
CA LEU A 316 -27.53 -17.44 -2.95
C LEU A 316 -27.81 -18.63 -2.04
N ASN A 317 -26.73 -19.24 -1.53
CA ASN A 317 -26.82 -20.26 -0.51
C ASN A 317 -27.09 -19.61 0.86
N PRO A 318 -27.78 -20.26 1.83
CA PRO A 318 -27.90 -19.76 3.19
C PRO A 318 -26.56 -19.39 3.87
N ARG A 319 -25.46 -20.06 3.51
CA ARG A 319 -24.09 -19.73 3.99
C ARG A 319 -23.63 -18.33 3.57
N SER A 320 -24.19 -17.77 2.50
CA SER A 320 -23.84 -16.45 1.98
C SER A 320 -24.16 -15.30 2.94
N LYS A 321 -24.99 -15.52 3.97
CA LYS A 321 -25.34 -14.50 4.97
C LYS A 321 -24.13 -13.86 5.67
N THR A 322 -22.98 -14.52 5.69
CA THR A 322 -21.75 -14.04 6.34
C THR A 322 -20.94 -13.06 5.50
N TRP A 323 -21.23 -12.94 4.21
CA TRP A 323 -20.48 -12.10 3.26
C TRP A 323 -21.36 -11.28 2.32
N ALA A 324 -22.58 -11.72 2.02
CA ALA A 324 -23.48 -11.03 1.11
C ALA A 324 -23.99 -9.73 1.74
N GLY A 325 -23.49 -8.60 1.26
CA GLY A 325 -23.91 -7.27 1.68
C GLY A 325 -24.36 -6.44 0.48
N ARG A 326 -23.40 -6.10 -0.39
CA ARG A 326 -23.60 -5.35 -1.63
C ARG A 326 -24.50 -6.10 -2.61
N CYS A 327 -24.34 -7.41 -2.77
CA CYS A 327 -25.12 -8.18 -3.73
C CYS A 327 -26.61 -8.33 -3.34
N ILE A 328 -26.96 -8.04 -2.09
CA ILE A 328 -28.36 -8.02 -1.61
C ILE A 328 -28.87 -6.61 -1.34
N ASP A 329 -28.10 -5.57 -1.66
CA ASP A 329 -28.50 -4.17 -1.58
C ASP A 329 -29.11 -3.73 -2.93
N PRO A 330 -30.38 -3.28 -2.95
CA PRO A 330 -31.03 -2.76 -4.14
C PRO A 330 -30.26 -1.62 -4.83
N HIS A 331 -29.55 -0.79 -4.07
CA HIS A 331 -28.79 0.34 -4.60
C HIS A 331 -27.62 -0.13 -5.47
N SER A 332 -27.13 -1.36 -5.27
CA SER A 332 -26.11 -1.95 -6.15
C SER A 332 -26.62 -2.19 -7.57
N TYR A 333 -27.93 -2.26 -7.77
CA TYR A 333 -28.56 -2.61 -9.05
C TYR A 333 -29.32 -1.44 -9.68
N GLU A 334 -28.93 -0.20 -9.35
CA GLU A 334 -29.37 0.97 -10.10
C GLU A 334 -29.04 0.81 -11.60
N ARG A 335 -29.90 1.36 -12.46
CA ARG A 335 -29.75 1.25 -13.92
C ARG A 335 -28.36 1.65 -14.42
N SER A 336 -27.81 2.74 -13.89
CA SER A 336 -26.47 3.24 -14.23
C SER A 336 -25.37 2.24 -13.87
N LYS A 337 -25.46 1.59 -12.70
CA LYS A 337 -24.47 0.61 -12.23
C LYS A 337 -24.55 -0.69 -13.01
N CYS A 338 -25.77 -1.19 -13.29
CA CYS A 338 -25.96 -2.36 -14.15
C CYS A 338 -25.40 -2.13 -15.56
N GLN A 339 -25.65 -0.97 -16.15
CA GLN A 339 -25.09 -0.62 -17.47
C GLN A 339 -23.56 -0.45 -17.43
N ALA A 340 -23.02 0.10 -16.33
CA ALA A 340 -21.58 0.27 -16.17
C ALA A 340 -20.83 -1.05 -16.02
N ALA A 341 -21.45 -2.13 -15.52
CA ALA A 341 -20.81 -3.43 -15.37
C ALA A 341 -20.29 -4.02 -16.70
N GLY A 342 -20.84 -3.60 -17.85
CA GLY A 342 -20.33 -3.99 -19.17
C GLY A 342 -19.08 -3.24 -19.63
N LYS A 343 -18.61 -2.24 -18.88
CA LYS A 343 -17.38 -1.50 -19.21
C LYS A 343 -16.17 -2.41 -19.09
N GLU A 344 -15.18 -2.16 -19.95
CA GLU A 344 -13.95 -2.96 -20.00
C GLU A 344 -13.21 -3.00 -18.66
N SER A 345 -13.09 -1.88 -17.95
CA SER A 345 -12.43 -1.85 -16.64
C SER A 345 -13.18 -2.65 -15.57
N GLU A 346 -14.51 -2.67 -15.59
CA GLU A 346 -15.32 -3.48 -14.66
C GLU A 346 -15.18 -4.98 -14.98
N VAL A 347 -15.20 -5.35 -16.27
CA VAL A 347 -14.99 -6.75 -16.68
C VAL A 347 -13.56 -7.20 -16.34
N HIS A 348 -12.55 -6.37 -16.63
CA HIS A 348 -11.16 -6.66 -16.27
C HIS A 348 -11.01 -6.81 -14.75
N HIS A 349 -11.63 -5.94 -13.96
CA HIS A 349 -11.65 -6.06 -12.50
C HIS A 349 -12.28 -7.37 -12.03
N ALA A 350 -13.42 -7.75 -12.61
CA ALA A 350 -14.07 -9.03 -12.31
C ALA A 350 -13.19 -10.24 -12.69
N VAL A 351 -12.43 -10.18 -13.79
CA VAL A 351 -11.44 -11.21 -14.16
C VAL A 351 -10.36 -11.34 -13.08
N GLN A 352 -9.82 -10.22 -12.60
CA GLN A 352 -8.76 -10.21 -11.59
C GLN A 352 -9.26 -10.78 -10.24
N ILE A 353 -10.46 -10.38 -9.79
CA ILE A 353 -11.04 -10.92 -8.56
C ILE A 353 -11.43 -12.40 -8.74
N ALA A 354 -11.92 -12.81 -9.91
CA ALA A 354 -12.23 -14.21 -10.17
C ALA A 354 -10.98 -15.10 -10.13
N ASP A 355 -9.83 -14.59 -10.58
CA ASP A 355 -8.55 -15.31 -10.51
C ASP A 355 -8.00 -15.36 -9.07
N ALA A 356 -8.03 -14.23 -8.35
CA ALA A 356 -7.56 -14.09 -6.98
C ALA A 356 -8.56 -13.27 -6.12
N PRO A 357 -9.50 -13.92 -5.42
CA PRO A 357 -10.64 -13.23 -4.80
C PRO A 357 -10.26 -12.61 -3.46
N PHE A 358 -9.40 -11.60 -3.48
CA PHE A 358 -9.03 -10.82 -2.29
C PHE A 358 -9.10 -9.33 -2.60
N ALA A 359 -10.24 -8.72 -2.29
CA ALA A 359 -10.49 -7.32 -2.59
C ALA A 359 -9.85 -6.38 -1.56
N LEU A 360 -9.25 -5.29 -2.02
CA LEU A 360 -8.81 -4.19 -1.17
C LEU A 360 -10.04 -3.46 -0.58
N PHE A 361 -9.99 -3.07 0.69
CA PHE A 361 -11.11 -2.35 1.32
C PHE A 361 -11.22 -0.89 0.92
N LYS A 362 -10.13 -0.28 0.45
CA LYS A 362 -10.19 1.05 -0.13
C LYS A 362 -10.87 0.91 -1.50
N ASN A 363 -12.15 1.28 -1.56
CA ASN A 363 -12.93 1.30 -2.80
C ASN A 363 -12.11 1.87 -3.96
N PHE A 364 -12.06 1.12 -5.06
CA PHE A 364 -11.49 1.43 -6.38
C PHE A 364 -12.16 2.62 -7.09
N PHE A 365 -12.53 3.68 -6.36
CA PHE A 365 -12.90 4.96 -6.99
C PHE A 365 -11.67 5.79 -7.40
N ALA A 366 -10.46 5.24 -7.26
CA ALA A 366 -9.26 5.80 -7.85
C ALA A 366 -9.22 5.39 -9.34
N THR A 367 -9.45 6.37 -10.20
CA THR A 367 -9.27 6.33 -11.65
C THR A 367 -8.11 5.43 -12.09
N GLU A 368 -8.40 4.27 -12.68
CA GLU A 368 -7.64 3.32 -13.56
C GLU A 368 -6.08 3.27 -13.55
N THR A 369 -5.37 3.98 -12.68
CA THR A 369 -3.92 4.27 -12.84
C THR A 369 -3.15 4.39 -11.52
N GLU A 370 -3.79 4.29 -10.35
CA GLU A 370 -3.07 4.30 -9.08
C GLU A 370 -2.67 2.85 -8.73
N GLY A 371 -1.38 2.53 -8.87
CA GLY A 371 -0.87 1.21 -8.47
C GLY A 371 -0.90 0.98 -6.96
N VAL A 372 -0.59 -0.23 -6.51
CA VAL A 372 -0.67 -0.65 -5.10
C VAL A 372 0.14 0.27 -4.18
N ALA A 373 -0.56 1.09 -3.39
CA ALA A 373 0.02 2.18 -2.61
C ALA A 373 1.01 1.70 -1.54
N ALA A 374 0.64 0.67 -0.78
CA ALA A 374 1.50 0.15 0.28
C ALA A 374 2.83 -0.36 -0.28
N PHE A 375 2.85 -0.88 -1.51
CA PHE A 375 4.06 -1.45 -2.11
C PHE A 375 5.11 -0.40 -2.46
N ALA A 376 4.74 0.89 -2.50
CA ALA A 376 5.70 1.99 -2.61
C ALA A 376 6.67 2.06 -1.40
N ARG A 377 6.33 1.40 -0.30
CA ARG A 377 7.16 1.32 0.91
C ARG A 377 8.14 0.14 0.91
N LEU A 378 7.99 -0.84 0.00
CA LEU A 378 8.90 -1.98 -0.13
C LEU A 378 10.31 -1.59 -0.60
N ALA A 379 10.49 -0.34 -1.05
CA ALA A 379 11.78 0.18 -1.45
C ALA A 379 12.59 0.79 -0.29
N ILE A 380 12.02 0.87 0.91
CA ILE A 380 12.68 1.44 2.10
C ILE A 380 12.45 0.56 3.34
N GLY A 381 13.10 0.89 4.46
CA GLY A 381 13.06 0.12 5.69
C GLY A 381 14.14 -0.96 5.77
N PRO A 382 14.20 -1.70 6.90
CA PRO A 382 15.28 -2.63 7.19
C PRO A 382 15.31 -3.84 6.25
N ALA A 383 14.18 -4.15 5.59
CA ALA A 383 14.07 -5.21 4.59
C ALA A 383 14.59 -4.81 3.19
N SER A 384 15.09 -3.57 3.02
CA SER A 384 15.37 -2.97 1.71
C SER A 384 16.84 -2.50 1.54
N PRO A 385 17.86 -3.32 1.86
CA PRO A 385 19.26 -2.87 1.82
C PRO A 385 19.73 -2.48 0.41
N ALA A 386 19.19 -3.13 -0.63
CA ALA A 386 19.54 -2.89 -2.03
C ALA A 386 18.73 -1.76 -2.69
N ALA A 387 18.11 -0.86 -1.92
CA ALA A 387 17.27 0.21 -2.47
C ALA A 387 18.03 1.14 -3.43
N LYS A 388 19.29 1.43 -3.08
CA LYS A 388 20.22 2.28 -3.82
C LYS A 388 20.57 1.74 -5.21
N ASP A 389 20.39 0.45 -5.44
CA ASP A 389 20.71 -0.17 -6.74
C ASP A 389 19.64 0.14 -7.78
N THR A 390 18.39 0.34 -7.35
CA THR A 390 17.25 0.51 -8.24
C THR A 390 16.67 1.93 -8.23
N PHE A 391 16.78 2.63 -7.10
CA PHE A 391 16.12 3.92 -6.90
C PHE A 391 17.10 5.06 -6.65
N ILE A 392 16.64 6.26 -6.95
CA ILE A 392 17.26 7.54 -6.60
C ILE A 392 16.29 8.27 -5.68
N ALA A 393 16.75 8.64 -4.48
CA ALA A 393 16.05 9.61 -3.65
C ALA A 393 16.43 11.01 -4.15
N ALA A 394 15.71 11.49 -5.15
CA ALA A 394 16.04 12.73 -5.84
C ALA A 394 15.74 13.94 -4.94
N PRO A 395 16.74 14.79 -4.61
CA PRO A 395 16.50 15.98 -3.81
C PRO A 395 15.75 17.02 -4.65
N VAL A 396 14.63 17.52 -4.13
CA VAL A 396 13.72 18.40 -4.86
C VAL A 396 13.35 19.66 -4.10
N ASP A 397 13.05 20.71 -4.84
CA ASP A 397 12.33 21.88 -4.36
C ASP A 397 10.91 21.82 -4.92
N ILE A 398 9.90 22.00 -4.07
CA ILE A 398 8.50 21.96 -4.47
C ILE A 398 7.91 23.36 -4.27
N ALA A 399 7.37 23.92 -5.35
CA ALA A 399 6.63 25.17 -5.34
C ALA A 399 5.13 24.87 -5.37
N TYR A 400 4.52 24.72 -4.21
CA TYR A 400 3.12 24.31 -4.06
C TYR A 400 2.12 25.30 -4.69
N THR A 401 2.43 26.60 -4.66
CA THR A 401 1.58 27.66 -5.25
C THR A 401 1.53 27.59 -6.77
N THR A 402 2.63 27.17 -7.42
CA THR A 402 2.71 27.05 -8.88
C THR A 402 2.52 25.60 -9.36
N SER A 403 2.31 24.66 -8.43
CA SER A 403 2.23 23.22 -8.69
C SER A 403 3.41 22.65 -9.49
N ARG A 404 4.63 23.13 -9.19
CA ARG A 404 5.87 22.72 -9.87
C ARG A 404 6.89 22.14 -8.89
N LEU A 405 7.80 21.33 -9.42
CA LEU A 405 8.93 20.77 -8.67
C LEU A 405 10.21 20.82 -9.51
N ARG A 406 11.38 20.84 -8.89
CA ARG A 406 12.68 20.78 -9.59
C ARG A 406 13.70 19.99 -8.77
N ALA A 407 14.64 19.35 -9.44
CA ALA A 407 15.81 18.79 -8.76
C ALA A 407 16.65 19.93 -8.16
N ARG A 408 17.02 19.83 -6.88
CA ARG A 408 17.79 20.87 -6.17
C ARG A 408 18.61 20.25 -5.04
N ASN A 409 19.88 20.62 -4.94
CA ASN A 409 20.76 20.26 -3.83
C ASN A 409 21.43 21.52 -3.26
N PRO A 410 21.48 21.73 -1.93
CA PRO A 410 20.83 20.93 -0.89
C PRO A 410 19.30 21.06 -0.88
N SER A 411 18.63 20.00 -0.42
CA SER A 411 17.20 20.01 -0.09
C SER A 411 16.90 19.06 1.07
N ASN A 412 15.89 19.40 1.87
CA ASN A 412 15.31 18.46 2.84
C ASN A 412 14.23 17.59 2.19
N LEU A 413 13.65 17.99 1.06
CA LEU A 413 12.58 17.22 0.40
C LEU A 413 13.16 16.35 -0.69
N HIS A 414 12.73 15.09 -0.75
CA HIS A 414 13.18 14.10 -1.71
C HIS A 414 11.98 13.35 -2.30
N VAL A 415 12.09 12.90 -3.55
CA VAL A 415 11.10 12.02 -4.19
C VAL A 415 11.81 10.75 -4.63
N LEU A 416 11.25 9.58 -4.29
CA LEU A 416 11.82 8.31 -4.73
C LEU A 416 11.38 8.01 -6.17
N VAL A 417 12.36 7.87 -7.07
CA VAL A 417 12.16 7.51 -8.47
C VAL A 417 13.12 6.39 -8.88
N PRO A 418 12.75 5.51 -9.84
CA PRO A 418 13.69 4.54 -10.38
C PRO A 418 14.85 5.23 -11.10
N LYS A 419 16.01 4.56 -11.15
CA LYS A 419 17.14 5.00 -11.99
C LYS A 419 16.73 5.00 -13.48
N PRO A 420 17.42 5.77 -14.34
CA PRO A 420 17.02 5.96 -15.74
C PRO A 420 16.94 4.68 -16.58
N ASP A 421 17.72 3.66 -16.24
CA ASP A 421 17.82 2.35 -16.88
C ASP A 421 16.81 1.32 -16.33
N ILE A 422 16.08 1.66 -15.26
CA ILE A 422 15.13 0.77 -14.61
C ILE A 422 13.73 0.96 -15.20
N THR A 423 13.23 -0.09 -15.83
CA THR A 423 11.88 -0.14 -16.42
C THR A 423 10.82 -0.55 -15.39
N THR A 424 9.53 -0.39 -15.76
CA THR A 424 8.38 -0.90 -14.99
C THR A 424 8.48 -2.41 -14.75
N ASP A 425 8.97 -3.17 -15.72
CA ASP A 425 9.15 -4.62 -15.59
C ASP A 425 10.27 -4.94 -14.60
N ASN A 426 11.36 -4.17 -14.61
CA ASN A 426 12.42 -4.31 -13.61
C ASN A 426 11.90 -4.05 -12.19
N VAL A 427 11.06 -3.02 -11.99
CA VAL A 427 10.44 -2.73 -10.69
C VAL A 427 9.49 -3.85 -10.27
N THR A 428 8.65 -4.33 -11.19
CA THR A 428 7.71 -5.43 -10.93
C THR A 428 8.45 -6.72 -10.54
N ASN A 429 9.48 -7.09 -11.31
CA ASN A 429 10.30 -8.28 -11.03
C ASN A 429 11.06 -8.16 -9.69
N ARG A 430 11.53 -6.96 -9.35
CA ARG A 430 12.15 -6.71 -8.04
C ARG A 430 11.15 -6.93 -6.90
N ILE A 431 9.94 -6.39 -7.01
CA ILE A 431 8.89 -6.59 -6.00
C ILE A 431 8.53 -8.08 -5.91
N GLN A 432 8.36 -8.77 -7.05
CA GLN A 432 8.13 -10.21 -7.07
C GLN A 432 9.24 -10.98 -6.36
N GLY A 433 10.51 -10.74 -6.70
CA GLY A 433 11.65 -11.40 -6.07
C GLY A 433 11.70 -11.15 -4.56
N HIS A 434 11.43 -9.91 -4.14
CA HIS A 434 11.35 -9.56 -2.72
C HIS A 434 10.22 -10.31 -2.00
N MET A 435 9.00 -10.28 -2.55
CA MET A 435 7.85 -10.94 -1.93
C MET A 435 7.99 -12.47 -1.94
N MET A 436 8.66 -13.07 -2.92
CA MET A 436 8.99 -14.50 -2.94
C MET A 436 10.02 -14.87 -1.87
N ALA A 437 11.02 -14.03 -1.64
CA ALA A 437 11.98 -14.23 -0.55
C ALA A 437 11.29 -14.14 0.83
N VAL A 438 10.37 -13.18 1.00
CA VAL A 438 9.55 -13.07 2.22
C VAL A 438 8.63 -14.28 2.37
N LEU A 439 7.98 -14.72 1.29
CA LEU A 439 7.14 -15.92 1.29
C LEU A 439 7.91 -17.13 1.81
N GLU A 440 9.11 -17.38 1.31
CA GLU A 440 9.88 -18.56 1.70
C GLU A 440 10.21 -18.55 3.20
N ARG A 441 10.57 -17.39 3.75
CA ARG A 441 10.78 -17.22 5.19
C ARG A 441 9.53 -17.54 6.00
N VAL A 442 8.39 -16.96 5.62
CA VAL A 442 7.12 -17.17 6.32
C VAL A 442 6.63 -18.62 6.16
N ARG A 443 6.89 -19.26 5.02
CA ARG A 443 6.54 -20.65 4.74
C ARG A 443 7.37 -21.63 5.58
N GLN A 444 8.63 -21.33 5.84
CA GLN A 444 9.48 -22.15 6.72
C GLN A 444 8.97 -22.13 8.17
N GLU A 445 8.32 -21.05 8.59
CA GLU A 445 7.69 -20.90 9.91
C GLU A 445 6.32 -21.57 9.98
N HIS A 446 5.40 -21.18 9.09
CA HIS A 446 3.97 -21.52 9.20
C HIS A 446 3.51 -22.60 8.24
N GLY A 447 4.39 -23.07 7.35
CA GLY A 447 4.06 -24.07 6.34
C GLY A 447 3.24 -23.53 5.17
N ASN A 448 2.69 -24.47 4.42
CA ASN A 448 1.84 -24.20 3.27
C ASN A 448 0.41 -23.80 3.72
N PRO A 449 -0.31 -23.01 2.91
CA PRO A 449 -1.66 -22.60 3.25
C PRO A 449 -2.60 -23.80 3.30
N THR A 450 -3.52 -23.80 4.27
CA THR A 450 -4.60 -24.79 4.37
C THR A 450 -5.96 -24.11 4.19
N PHE A 451 -6.85 -24.75 3.44
CA PHE A 451 -8.19 -24.22 3.16
C PHE A 451 -9.25 -25.12 3.76
N SER A 452 -10.14 -24.53 4.55
CA SER A 452 -11.23 -25.28 5.19
C SER A 452 -12.24 -25.80 4.15
N SER A 453 -12.88 -26.93 4.44
CA SER A 453 -13.96 -27.46 3.59
C SER A 453 -15.10 -26.45 3.39
N ASN A 454 -15.34 -25.60 4.40
CA ASN A 454 -16.32 -24.53 4.32
C ASN A 454 -15.93 -23.46 3.30
N GLU A 455 -14.67 -23.02 3.27
CA GLU A 455 -14.19 -22.03 2.28
C GLU A 455 -14.28 -22.58 0.85
N LYS A 456 -13.91 -23.85 0.65
CA LYS A 456 -14.07 -24.55 -0.64
C LYS A 456 -15.54 -24.57 -1.09
N GLN A 457 -16.44 -24.92 -0.18
CA GLN A 457 -17.87 -24.99 -0.48
C GLN A 457 -18.48 -23.60 -0.77
N ILE A 458 -18.07 -22.56 -0.03
CA ILE A 458 -18.52 -21.18 -0.29
C ILE A 458 -18.08 -20.75 -1.68
N TRP A 459 -16.84 -21.07 -2.11
CA TRP A 459 -16.41 -20.76 -3.47
C TRP A 459 -17.25 -21.46 -4.52
N LYS A 460 -17.57 -22.75 -4.34
CA LYS A 460 -18.48 -23.49 -5.24
C LYS A 460 -19.85 -22.81 -5.33
N ASP A 461 -20.38 -22.34 -4.21
CA ASP A 461 -21.67 -21.62 -4.16
C ASP A 461 -21.58 -20.28 -4.94
N VAL A 462 -20.47 -19.54 -4.82
CA VAL A 462 -20.21 -18.30 -5.58
C VAL A 462 -20.11 -18.59 -7.08
N VAL A 463 -19.31 -19.59 -7.47
CA VAL A 463 -19.16 -19.99 -8.88
C VAL A 463 -20.51 -20.38 -9.47
N LYS A 464 -21.34 -21.13 -8.73
CA LYS A 464 -22.69 -21.50 -9.15
C LYS A 464 -23.58 -20.28 -9.38
N ALA A 465 -23.62 -19.35 -8.42
CA ALA A 465 -24.45 -18.14 -8.52
C ALA A 465 -24.01 -17.25 -9.70
N CYS A 466 -22.71 -17.00 -9.83
CA CYS A 466 -22.14 -16.21 -10.92
C CYS A 466 -22.37 -16.88 -12.28
N SER A 467 -22.10 -18.18 -12.41
CA SER A 467 -22.29 -18.91 -13.67
C SER A 467 -23.74 -18.87 -14.12
N TRP A 468 -24.69 -19.05 -13.20
CA TRP A 468 -26.12 -18.93 -13.51
C TRP A 468 -26.50 -17.53 -13.99
N ALA A 469 -26.01 -16.49 -13.33
CA ALA A 469 -26.29 -15.11 -13.71
C ALA A 469 -25.70 -14.78 -15.09
N LEU A 470 -24.44 -15.13 -15.32
CA LEU A 470 -23.74 -14.86 -16.58
C LEU A 470 -24.25 -15.72 -17.75
N HIS A 471 -24.82 -16.90 -17.50
CA HIS A 471 -25.50 -17.70 -18.53
C HIS A 471 -26.80 -17.03 -18.98
N GLY A 472 -27.56 -16.44 -18.04
CA GLY A 472 -28.78 -15.67 -18.36
C GLY A 472 -28.57 -14.43 -19.24
N CYS A 473 -27.32 -14.01 -19.42
CA CYS A 473 -26.89 -12.89 -20.26
C CYS A 473 -26.52 -13.30 -21.69
N GLU A 474 -26.31 -14.60 -21.96
CA GLU A 474 -25.89 -15.09 -23.27
C GLU A 474 -26.91 -14.74 -24.36
N GLY A 475 -26.43 -14.26 -25.51
CA GLY A 475 -27.26 -13.77 -26.61
C GLY A 475 -27.93 -12.41 -26.39
N LYS A 476 -27.77 -11.77 -25.23
CA LYS A 476 -28.35 -10.45 -24.89
C LYS A 476 -27.32 -9.33 -24.73
N MET A 477 -26.05 -9.70 -24.59
CA MET A 477 -24.93 -8.77 -24.48
C MET A 477 -24.36 -8.43 -25.86
N PRO A 478 -23.79 -7.22 -26.06
CA PRO A 478 -22.97 -6.94 -27.24
C PRO A 478 -21.79 -7.91 -27.35
N ASP A 479 -21.45 -8.35 -28.56
CA ASP A 479 -20.44 -9.40 -28.81
C ASP A 479 -19.10 -9.12 -28.14
N LYS A 480 -18.60 -7.87 -28.22
CA LYS A 480 -17.35 -7.45 -27.59
C LYS A 480 -17.36 -7.62 -26.06
N ILE A 481 -18.51 -7.46 -25.42
CA ILE A 481 -18.65 -7.65 -23.97
C ILE A 481 -18.79 -9.15 -23.67
N ALA A 482 -19.57 -9.88 -24.48
CA ALA A 482 -19.75 -11.32 -24.33
C ALA A 482 -18.43 -12.10 -24.41
N GLU A 483 -17.54 -11.71 -25.34
CA GLU A 483 -16.20 -12.28 -25.47
C GLU A 483 -15.37 -12.05 -24.19
N LYS A 484 -15.39 -10.84 -23.64
CA LYS A 484 -14.63 -10.49 -22.42
C LYS A 484 -15.19 -11.16 -21.17
N VAL A 485 -16.51 -11.24 -21.03
CA VAL A 485 -17.20 -11.93 -19.92
C VAL A 485 -16.90 -13.43 -19.91
N LYS A 486 -16.54 -14.01 -21.06
CA LYS A 486 -16.10 -15.41 -21.16
C LYS A 486 -14.85 -15.66 -20.32
N PHE A 487 -13.92 -14.70 -20.25
CA PHE A 487 -12.74 -14.80 -19.37
C PHE A 487 -13.11 -14.79 -17.88
N VAL A 488 -14.17 -14.06 -17.48
CA VAL A 488 -14.65 -14.10 -16.09
C VAL A 488 -15.15 -15.50 -15.74
N LYS A 489 -15.97 -16.11 -16.61
CA LYS A 489 -16.46 -17.50 -16.44
C LYS A 489 -15.30 -18.50 -16.33
N GLU A 490 -14.29 -18.32 -17.19
CA GLU A 490 -13.10 -19.16 -17.16
C GLU A 490 -12.32 -18.98 -15.85
N LYS A 491 -12.05 -17.74 -15.40
CA LYS A 491 -11.30 -17.49 -14.17
C LYS A 491 -12.03 -17.95 -12.90
N LEU A 492 -13.36 -17.92 -12.87
CA LEU A 492 -14.14 -18.47 -11.75
C LEU A 492 -13.85 -19.96 -11.50
N THR A 493 -13.49 -20.72 -12.55
CA THR A 493 -13.28 -22.18 -12.46
C THR A 493 -11.81 -22.56 -12.58
N LYS A 494 -11.08 -21.98 -13.53
CA LYS A 494 -9.68 -22.28 -13.86
C LYS A 494 -8.69 -21.20 -13.41
N GLY A 495 -9.16 -20.14 -12.77
CA GLY A 495 -8.29 -19.14 -12.17
C GLY A 495 -7.47 -19.74 -11.04
N THR A 496 -6.42 -19.02 -10.64
CA THR A 496 -5.50 -19.42 -9.57
C THR A 496 -6.26 -19.97 -8.36
N TRP A 497 -7.20 -19.19 -7.82
CA TRP A 497 -8.00 -19.61 -6.67
C TRP A 497 -8.89 -20.83 -6.95
N GLY A 498 -9.62 -20.84 -8.07
CA GLY A 498 -10.51 -21.93 -8.46
C GLY A 498 -9.80 -23.28 -8.58
N PHE A 499 -8.56 -23.27 -9.07
CA PHE A 499 -7.69 -24.44 -9.12
C PHE A 499 -7.33 -24.97 -7.72
N PHE A 500 -6.98 -24.09 -6.77
CA PHE A 500 -6.56 -24.51 -5.43
C PHE A 500 -7.71 -24.95 -4.51
N VAL A 501 -8.89 -24.32 -4.61
CA VAL A 501 -10.03 -24.68 -3.76
C VAL A 501 -10.92 -25.78 -4.35
N GLY A 502 -10.68 -26.18 -5.60
CA GLY A 502 -11.44 -27.21 -6.31
C GLY A 502 -12.82 -26.70 -6.75
N ALA A 503 -12.83 -25.89 -7.81
CA ALA A 503 -14.07 -25.44 -8.44
C ALA A 503 -14.95 -26.64 -8.90
N PRO A 504 -16.28 -26.46 -9.04
CA PRO A 504 -17.18 -27.52 -9.46
C PRO A 504 -16.72 -28.17 -10.78
N ASN A 505 -16.67 -29.51 -10.81
CA ASN A 505 -16.24 -30.38 -11.94
C ASN A 505 -14.74 -30.71 -12.05
N ASP A 506 -13.86 -30.25 -11.14
CA ASP A 506 -12.42 -30.58 -11.16
C ASP A 506 -11.91 -31.11 -9.79
N GLU A 507 -12.78 -31.84 -9.06
CA GLU A 507 -12.50 -32.32 -7.70
C GLU A 507 -11.33 -33.32 -7.63
N THR A 508 -11.02 -34.01 -8.73
CA THR A 508 -9.88 -34.93 -8.84
C THR A 508 -8.54 -34.24 -9.09
N ARG A 509 -8.53 -32.92 -9.38
CA ARG A 509 -7.32 -32.10 -9.57
C ARG A 509 -7.00 -31.17 -8.40
N ALA A 510 -7.86 -31.11 -7.39
CA ALA A 510 -7.54 -30.38 -6.17
C ALA A 510 -6.26 -30.96 -5.56
N VAL A 511 -5.23 -30.12 -5.46
CA VAL A 511 -3.89 -30.54 -5.01
C VAL A 511 -4.01 -31.18 -3.62
N PRO A 512 -3.59 -32.44 -3.44
CA PRO A 512 -3.54 -33.04 -2.11
C PRO A 512 -2.56 -32.24 -1.25
N THR A 513 -3.02 -31.83 -0.07
CA THR A 513 -2.32 -30.95 0.87
C THR A 513 -1.17 -31.63 1.63
N SER A 514 -0.82 -32.88 1.30
CA SER A 514 0.09 -33.67 2.14
C SER A 514 1.58 -33.38 1.91
N ASP A 515 2.02 -33.07 0.69
CA ASP A 515 3.45 -33.08 0.37
C ASP A 515 3.88 -31.86 -0.46
N GLY A 516 5.00 -31.23 -0.09
CA GLY A 516 5.53 -30.04 -0.77
C GLY A 516 5.81 -30.19 -2.27
N SER A 517 5.88 -31.42 -2.79
CA SER A 517 5.98 -31.71 -4.23
C SER A 517 4.65 -31.51 -4.97
N GLY A 518 3.51 -31.65 -4.28
CA GLY A 518 2.18 -31.43 -4.83
C GLY A 518 1.95 -29.98 -5.24
N ALA A 519 2.42 -29.02 -4.42
CA ALA A 519 2.34 -27.59 -4.73
C ALA A 519 3.23 -27.17 -5.90
N ALA A 520 4.43 -27.74 -6.03
CA ALA A 520 5.32 -27.50 -7.18
C ALA A 520 4.79 -28.15 -8.48
N SER A 521 4.17 -29.33 -8.39
CA SER A 521 3.55 -30.02 -9.52
C SER A 521 2.24 -29.34 -9.96
N ALA A 522 1.46 -28.86 -8.99
CA ALA A 522 0.30 -27.99 -9.18
C ALA A 522 0.66 -26.66 -9.82
N ASN A 523 1.80 -26.08 -9.41
CA ASN A 523 2.39 -24.88 -10.00
C ASN A 523 2.75 -25.13 -11.47
N ALA A 524 3.48 -26.22 -11.77
CA ALA A 524 3.78 -26.61 -13.14
C ALA A 524 2.52 -26.91 -13.98
N ALA A 525 1.50 -27.52 -13.38
CA ALA A 525 0.24 -27.85 -14.06
C ALA A 525 -0.64 -26.61 -14.31
N ALA A 526 -0.71 -25.67 -13.36
CA ALA A 526 -1.39 -24.40 -13.54
C ALA A 526 -0.68 -23.58 -14.63
N HIS A 527 0.65 -23.41 -14.53
CA HIS A 527 1.45 -22.74 -15.57
C HIS A 527 1.30 -23.43 -16.93
N ALA A 528 1.37 -24.76 -17.01
CA ALA A 528 1.20 -25.50 -18.26
C ALA A 528 -0.22 -25.39 -18.84
N ALA A 529 -1.26 -25.39 -18.01
CA ALA A 529 -2.63 -25.15 -18.44
C ALA A 529 -2.78 -23.75 -19.09
N PHE A 530 -2.04 -22.75 -18.58
CA PHE A 530 -1.96 -21.41 -19.17
C PHE A 530 -1.08 -21.34 -20.43
N SER A 531 0.03 -22.09 -20.49
CA SER A 531 0.93 -22.12 -21.66
C SER A 531 0.31 -22.80 -22.88
N VAL A 532 -0.49 -23.85 -22.67
CA VAL A 532 -1.09 -24.65 -23.76
C VAL A 532 -2.25 -23.89 -24.44
N THR A 533 -2.90 -22.93 -23.76
CA THR A 533 -3.89 -22.04 -24.38
C THR A 533 -3.30 -20.77 -24.99
N ALA A 534 -2.02 -20.45 -24.73
CA ALA A 534 -1.37 -19.23 -25.19
C ALA A 534 -0.93 -19.26 -26.68
N ASN A 535 -0.85 -20.43 -27.31
CA ASN A 535 -0.41 -20.54 -28.72
C ASN A 535 -1.47 -20.15 -29.77
N GLY A 536 -2.67 -19.72 -29.35
CA GLY A 536 -3.73 -19.29 -30.29
C GLY A 536 -4.31 -17.89 -30.07
N VAL A 537 -4.05 -17.22 -28.95
CA VAL A 537 -4.87 -16.05 -28.53
C VAL A 537 -4.06 -15.01 -27.73
N GLN A 538 -2.94 -14.51 -28.27
CA GLN A 538 -2.24 -13.33 -27.73
C GLN A 538 -2.87 -11.99 -28.16
N GLY A 539 -3.97 -11.99 -28.92
CA GLY A 539 -4.50 -10.79 -29.58
C GLY A 539 -5.47 -9.89 -28.78
N ALA A 540 -6.15 -10.36 -27.72
CA ALA A 540 -7.37 -9.68 -27.24
C ALA A 540 -7.32 -9.05 -25.83
N CYS A 541 -6.33 -9.39 -24.99
CA CYS A 541 -6.22 -8.82 -23.62
C CYS A 541 -4.85 -8.19 -23.30
N GLN A 542 -3.90 -8.17 -24.24
CA GLN A 542 -2.57 -7.56 -24.08
C GLN A 542 -2.35 -6.26 -24.86
N GLN A 543 -3.34 -5.78 -25.63
CA GLN A 543 -3.24 -4.46 -26.28
C GLN A 543 -3.54 -3.35 -25.29
N GLY A 544 -2.55 -3.09 -24.43
CA GLY A 544 -2.57 -1.98 -23.49
C GLY A 544 -1.20 -1.45 -23.11
N TYR A 545 -0.09 -2.17 -23.32
CA TYR A 545 1.27 -1.61 -23.19
C TYR A 545 2.23 -2.43 -24.07
N GLY A 546 3.05 -1.74 -24.86
CA GLY A 546 3.91 -2.37 -25.87
C GLY A 546 4.95 -3.31 -25.29
N GLN A 547 4.95 -4.56 -25.77
CA GLN A 547 6.07 -5.48 -25.63
C GLN A 547 6.40 -6.08 -27.00
N GLN A 548 7.65 -5.93 -27.44
CA GLN A 548 8.25 -6.76 -28.49
C GLN A 548 8.76 -8.04 -27.83
N GLN A 549 8.22 -9.20 -28.23
CA GLN A 549 8.77 -10.50 -27.89
C GLN A 549 9.89 -10.87 -28.88
N MET A 550 11.02 -11.34 -28.35
CA MET A 550 12.02 -12.10 -29.09
C MET A 550 11.85 -13.59 -28.73
N PRO A 551 12.02 -14.54 -29.68
CA PRO A 551 11.77 -15.95 -29.45
C PRO A 551 13.00 -16.64 -28.85
N TYR A 552 12.80 -17.51 -27.85
CA TYR A 552 13.78 -18.50 -27.43
C TYR A 552 13.16 -19.89 -27.41
N ALA A 553 13.79 -20.80 -28.15
CA ALA A 553 13.53 -22.23 -28.15
C ALA A 553 14.63 -22.94 -27.33
N GLY A 554 14.26 -24.00 -26.59
CA GLY A 554 15.23 -24.92 -26.00
C GLY A 554 14.74 -25.58 -24.72
N HIS A 555 14.47 -26.90 -24.79
CA HIS A 555 14.13 -27.78 -23.69
C HIS A 555 15.24 -27.93 -22.63
N GLY A 556 14.86 -28.20 -21.38
CA GLY A 556 15.68 -28.97 -20.43
C GLY A 556 15.69 -28.43 -19.00
N GLN A 557 15.07 -29.19 -18.08
CA GLN A 557 15.28 -29.26 -16.63
C GLN A 557 15.88 -28.04 -15.89
N GLN A 558 15.09 -27.42 -15.00
CA GLN A 558 15.62 -26.53 -13.96
C GLN A 558 15.20 -27.05 -12.57
N GLY A 559 16.17 -27.67 -11.90
CA GLY A 559 16.24 -27.64 -10.44
C GLY A 559 16.67 -26.24 -9.97
N MET A 560 16.21 -25.88 -8.77
CA MET A 560 16.74 -24.88 -7.84
C MET A 560 17.78 -23.90 -8.44
N MET A 561 17.39 -22.64 -8.62
CA MET A 561 18.33 -21.55 -8.92
C MET A 561 19.34 -21.41 -7.78
N ASN A 562 20.56 -21.90 -7.99
CA ASN A 562 21.73 -21.52 -7.22
C ASN A 562 22.11 -20.09 -7.59
N LEU A 563 22.00 -19.17 -6.65
CA LEU A 563 22.50 -17.80 -6.77
C LEU A 563 24.04 -17.82 -6.76
N PRO A 564 24.76 -17.25 -7.76
CA PRO A 564 26.20 -17.09 -7.68
C PRO A 564 26.57 -15.89 -6.79
N VAL A 565 27.48 -16.14 -5.86
CA VAL A 565 28.23 -15.13 -5.10
C VAL A 565 29.24 -14.47 -6.04
N PRO A 566 29.34 -13.13 -6.14
CA PRO A 566 30.38 -12.52 -6.96
C PRO A 566 31.73 -12.52 -6.22
N GLN A 567 32.70 -13.27 -6.78
CA GLN A 567 34.12 -13.08 -6.50
C GLN A 567 34.62 -11.78 -7.17
N GLN A 568 35.47 -11.05 -6.44
CA GLN A 568 36.21 -9.89 -6.92
C GLN A 568 37.19 -10.28 -8.04
N GLY A 569 37.16 -9.56 -9.16
CA GLY A 569 38.15 -9.66 -10.24
C GLY A 569 38.32 -8.31 -10.92
N GLY A 570 39.56 -7.83 -10.99
CA GLY A 570 39.91 -6.46 -11.38
C GLY A 570 39.74 -6.14 -12.87
N PHE A 571 39.43 -4.88 -13.15
CA PHE A 571 39.36 -4.31 -14.49
C PHE A 571 40.69 -3.65 -14.88
N TYR A 572 41.23 -4.06 -16.03
CA TYR A 572 42.16 -3.25 -16.83
C TYR A 572 41.38 -2.31 -17.77
N SER A 573 41.97 -1.16 -18.03
CA SER A 573 41.47 -0.04 -18.82
C SER A 573 41.72 -0.24 -20.32
N GLN A 574 40.75 0.15 -21.17
CA GLN A 574 41.03 0.62 -22.53
C GLN A 574 40.11 1.79 -22.93
N GLN A 575 40.72 2.76 -23.60
CA GLN A 575 40.22 4.06 -24.04
C GLN A 575 39.30 3.99 -25.27
N PRO A 576 38.54 5.08 -25.56
CA PRO A 576 37.58 5.15 -26.66
C PRO A 576 38.18 5.68 -27.97
N GLN A 577 37.70 5.17 -29.11
CA GLN A 577 37.88 5.80 -30.42
C GLN A 577 36.69 6.72 -30.76
N ALA A 578 37.03 7.92 -31.22
CA ALA A 578 36.14 8.95 -31.72
C ALA A 578 35.83 8.75 -33.22
N TYR A 579 34.63 9.14 -33.65
CA TYR A 579 34.40 9.62 -35.02
C TYR A 579 33.37 10.76 -35.03
N ALA A 580 33.78 11.87 -35.67
CA ALA A 580 32.95 12.97 -36.21
C ALA A 580 32.20 12.46 -37.48
N GLN A 581 31.26 13.13 -38.17
CA GLN A 581 31.01 14.55 -38.46
C GLN A 581 29.72 14.65 -39.33
N GLY A 582 29.06 15.82 -39.37
CA GLY A 582 28.12 16.27 -40.43
C GLY A 582 26.64 15.87 -40.26
N GLN A 583 25.61 16.67 -40.54
CA GLN A 583 25.48 17.89 -41.34
C GLN A 583 24.40 18.82 -40.77
N GLN A 584 24.58 20.12 -41.05
CA GLN A 584 23.64 21.22 -40.85
C GLN A 584 22.44 21.13 -41.82
N TYR A 585 21.26 21.55 -41.38
CA TYR A 585 20.28 22.19 -42.26
C TYR A 585 19.61 23.37 -41.54
N ASN A 586 19.75 24.53 -42.19
CA ASN A 586 19.10 25.79 -41.88
C ASN A 586 17.60 25.73 -42.19
N ALA A 587 16.77 26.36 -41.35
CA ALA A 587 15.56 27.06 -41.79
C ALA A 587 15.21 28.16 -40.78
N GLN A 588 15.54 29.40 -41.14
CA GLN A 588 14.98 30.62 -40.57
C GLN A 588 13.57 30.84 -41.13
N VAL A 589 12.61 31.23 -40.28
CA VAL A 589 11.52 32.14 -40.68
C VAL A 589 11.26 33.12 -39.53
N ALA A 590 11.19 34.39 -39.93
CA ALA A 590 11.06 35.62 -39.15
C ALA A 590 9.63 35.81 -38.56
N VAL A 591 9.48 36.35 -37.35
CA VAL A 591 9.14 37.76 -36.98
C VAL A 591 7.71 38.20 -37.39
N ASP A 592 6.82 38.43 -36.41
CA ASP A 592 6.32 39.79 -36.05
C ASP A 592 5.41 39.80 -34.79
N PRO A 593 5.27 40.96 -34.08
CA PRO A 593 4.56 41.11 -32.82
C PRO A 593 3.20 41.86 -32.97
N ALA A 594 2.28 41.66 -32.02
CA ALA A 594 1.09 42.52 -31.84
C ALA A 594 0.89 42.76 -30.34
N MET A 595 1.17 43.97 -29.84
CA MET A 595 0.31 45.16 -29.75
C MET A 595 -0.63 45.17 -28.53
N TYR A 596 -0.51 46.28 -27.81
CA TYR A 596 -1.22 46.69 -26.60
C TYR A 596 -2.72 46.87 -26.82
N HIS A 597 -3.52 46.58 -25.79
CA HIS A 597 -4.71 47.38 -25.50
C HIS A 597 -4.86 47.64 -23.99
N GLN A 598 -5.02 48.93 -23.70
CA GLN A 598 -5.26 49.58 -22.42
C GLN A 598 -6.71 50.10 -22.42
N GLY A 599 -7.39 50.05 -21.27
CA GLY A 599 -8.69 50.70 -21.00
C GLY A 599 -9.32 50.12 -19.73
N GLN A 600 -9.09 50.75 -18.56
CA GLN A 600 -10.01 51.68 -17.87
C GLN A 600 -11.36 51.03 -17.49
N ALA A 601 -11.57 50.68 -16.21
CA ALA A 601 -11.98 51.54 -15.08
C ALA A 601 -13.50 51.45 -14.85
N ASN A 602 -13.91 50.97 -13.67
CA ASN A 602 -14.97 51.61 -12.91
C ASN A 602 -14.89 51.26 -11.43
N VAL A 603 -14.89 52.34 -10.65
CA VAL A 603 -14.93 52.46 -9.20
C VAL A 603 -16.38 52.69 -8.82
N TYR A 604 -16.90 51.97 -7.83
CA TYR A 604 -17.83 52.53 -6.85
C TYR A 604 -17.47 51.98 -5.47
N ALA A 605 -17.32 52.92 -4.54
CA ALA A 605 -16.92 52.73 -3.16
C ALA A 605 -18.12 52.92 -2.22
N ALA A 606 -17.84 52.62 -0.93
CA ALA A 606 -18.52 53.05 0.30
C ALA A 606 -19.77 52.25 0.72
N ALA A 607 -20.03 51.99 2.01
CA ALA A 607 -19.30 52.12 3.28
C ALA A 607 -20.18 51.49 4.39
N GLN A 608 -19.68 51.52 5.63
CA GLN A 608 -20.27 51.16 6.94
C GLN A 608 -20.01 49.70 7.35
N GLY A 609 -19.23 49.36 8.38
CA GLY A 609 -18.71 50.14 9.52
C GLY A 609 -19.46 49.76 10.79
N HIS A 610 -18.83 48.97 11.67
CA HIS A 610 -18.91 49.08 13.13
C HIS A 610 -17.86 48.17 13.77
N GLY A 611 -16.91 48.80 14.48
CA GLY A 611 -16.03 48.17 15.45
C GLY A 611 -16.56 48.34 16.87
N CYS A 612 -16.05 47.51 17.77
CA CYS A 612 -15.93 47.60 19.24
C CYS A 612 -15.54 46.17 19.68
N GLY A 613 -14.56 45.89 20.53
CA GLY A 613 -13.69 46.71 21.36
C GLY A 613 -12.60 45.83 21.98
N GLN A 614 -11.62 46.51 22.56
CA GLN A 614 -10.57 45.96 23.40
C GLN A 614 -11.13 45.32 24.67
N SER A 615 -10.50 44.24 25.13
CA SER A 615 -10.36 43.94 26.56
C SER A 615 -9.08 43.16 26.81
N GLY A 616 -8.29 43.67 27.75
CA GLY A 616 -6.97 43.18 28.14
C GLY A 616 -6.99 41.89 28.98
N PRO A 617 -5.81 41.44 29.44
CA PRO A 617 -5.65 40.18 30.16
C PRO A 617 -5.89 40.36 31.67
N PRO A 618 -6.36 39.33 32.39
CA PRO A 618 -6.27 39.29 33.84
C PRO A 618 -5.12 38.37 34.33
N PRO A 619 -4.73 38.52 35.61
CA PRO A 619 -3.34 38.46 36.06
C PRO A 619 -2.93 37.13 36.70
N GLY A 620 -1.63 36.96 36.92
CA GLY A 620 -1.07 35.94 37.78
C GLY A 620 -1.07 36.35 39.26
N HIS A 621 -1.30 35.37 40.13
CA HIS A 621 -0.89 35.19 41.53
C HIS A 621 -1.33 33.74 41.87
N GLY A 622 -0.69 32.91 42.67
CA GLY A 622 0.45 33.00 43.57
C GLY A 622 0.66 31.58 44.15
N TYR A 623 1.79 31.41 44.83
CA TYR A 623 2.30 30.19 45.44
C TYR A 623 1.33 29.48 46.41
N ALA A 624 1.40 28.15 46.47
CA ALA A 624 1.08 27.38 47.67
C ALA A 624 1.97 26.13 47.79
N GLN A 625 2.29 25.83 49.04
CA GLN A 625 3.40 25.03 49.58
C GLN A 625 3.32 23.51 49.36
N GLN A 626 4.51 22.90 49.48
CA GLN A 626 4.77 21.50 49.82
C GLN A 626 4.07 21.06 51.11
N MET A 627 3.67 19.78 51.21
CA MET A 627 4.21 18.75 52.15
C MET A 627 3.30 17.49 52.15
N PRO A 628 3.77 16.34 52.69
CA PRO A 628 3.60 15.02 52.08
C PRO A 628 2.72 14.04 52.89
N GLY A 629 2.47 12.87 52.30
CA GLY A 629 2.32 11.63 53.08
C GLY A 629 1.04 10.84 52.83
N GLY A 630 1.17 9.52 52.92
CA GLY A 630 0.07 8.62 53.27
C GLY A 630 -0.38 7.66 52.18
N LEU A 631 0.26 6.49 52.12
CA LEU A 631 -0.41 5.23 51.76
C LEU A 631 -1.63 5.04 52.67
N PRO A 632 -2.69 4.41 52.16
CA PRO A 632 -3.05 3.15 52.81
C PRO A 632 -3.36 2.02 51.83
N SER A 633 -2.93 0.86 52.27
CA SER A 633 -3.30 -0.49 51.87
C SER A 633 -4.81 -0.69 51.97
N THR A 634 -5.39 -1.40 51.01
CA THR A 634 -6.68 -2.10 51.18
C THR A 634 -6.60 -3.54 50.71
N PRO A 635 -7.39 -4.44 51.33
CA PRO A 635 -7.08 -5.86 51.45
C PRO A 635 -7.79 -6.72 50.41
N GLN A 636 -7.31 -7.97 50.34
CA GLN A 636 -7.97 -9.11 49.74
C GLN A 636 -9.45 -9.23 50.15
N ALA A 637 -10.31 -9.47 49.17
CA ALA A 637 -11.54 -10.24 49.35
C ALA A 637 -11.78 -11.05 48.07
N GLY A 638 -11.74 -12.37 48.20
CA GLY A 638 -12.24 -13.28 47.18
C GLY A 638 -13.77 -13.28 47.14
N TYR A 639 -14.35 -13.78 46.06
CA TYR A 639 -15.27 -14.91 46.04
C TYR A 639 -15.85 -15.14 44.64
N ALA A 640 -16.22 -16.40 44.42
CA ALA A 640 -17.27 -16.92 43.55
C ALA A 640 -16.95 -17.18 42.07
N GLN A 641 -16.54 -18.44 41.83
CA GLN A 641 -17.03 -19.24 40.71
C GLN A 641 -18.56 -19.23 40.66
N ILE A 642 -19.13 -18.99 39.47
CA ILE A 642 -20.43 -19.54 39.06
C ILE A 642 -20.24 -20.07 37.64
N GLY A 643 -20.54 -21.35 37.46
CA GLY A 643 -20.60 -22.01 36.16
C GLY A 643 -22.03 -22.18 35.66
N ARG A 644 -22.12 -22.64 34.40
CA ARG A 644 -23.30 -23.07 33.61
C ARG A 644 -24.19 -21.91 33.12
N GLN A 645 -24.77 -21.93 31.91
CA GLN A 645 -25.17 -23.03 31.03
C GLN A 645 -25.50 -22.48 29.62
N GLN A 646 -25.38 -23.35 28.61
CA GLN A 646 -26.12 -23.44 27.33
C GLN A 646 -26.97 -22.23 26.88
N TRP A 647 -26.69 -21.69 25.69
CA TRP A 647 -27.48 -21.77 24.44
C TRP A 647 -26.66 -21.14 23.30
#